data_AF-A0A2M7X023-F1
#
_entry.id   AF-A0A2M7X023-F1
#
_cell.length_a   1.000
_cell.length_b   1.000
_cell.length_c   1.000
_cell.angle_alpha   90.00
_cell.angle_beta   90.00
_cell.angle_gamma   90.00
#
_symmetry.space_group_name_H-M   'P 1'
#
loop_
_entity.id
_entity.type
_entity.pdbx_description
1 polymer ?
#
loop_
_entity_poly.entity_id
_entity_poly.type
_entity_poly.pdbx_seq_one_letter_code
_entity_poly.pdbx_strand_id
1 'polypeptide(L)'
;MAKNRERIQLGAASAHSPLEVPNLADVQFQSYQWFINTGLSEVLSEVSPIDDYTSENYSLALSNLKVEKPNSTWEESIDKGLTFGARISAQSTLTNIESGKRTSQEVYLGELPLMTNRGSFIINGTERVIVHQLTRSPGVFFESDFSDRLQKNLYKAAIRPERGAWIEIETNKNNTLTARINRGRKISATTLLKAFGLRHKEIVAAFENMGLSPEEDYIGRTLETDIATNQEEAFLEIYGIMRPGDPRILENAADYFNGMFMDTRRFSLSHVGRYHMNNRFKTDFPYTKENFLLRHEDLINTFRKLIDLNVTQGTPDNIDHLSNRRVRSVGELAQQAFRIGFIRLERNIKDRLSIADPTVTLTPNILVNARPIVASMNEFFGSGQLSHYMDQTNPLAELEHLRRVSSLGPGGLTRDRAGIAVRDVQPSHYGRVDAIMTPEGPNIGLNLQLATYTRVNEFGFLEAPYRKVEHKGKDAFVTDEVVYLSADDEEQYRIAEATILTNDKGKITVDRAPVRYEGDFVLAYTPDIDFVDAHPAIMTGVSSGSIPFISSDAGARAQVASNMSKQAVPLITPMAPIVGTGIEPHVIAATGRSIVSKNDGTVEYVDSERIEVRTDNRDLDVYYLTKFRRTNDNSCYNNTPIVEKGQEVKEGEVLVDGPSSQNGDLALGKALLVAYMPWGGYNYEDSIVISERLVKDDELTSIHIKEYVAQVMDTKLGPEDVTRDIPNVSEETLANLDESGIVTLGAEVKAGDILIGKIAPKGEQELTAEERLLRAIFGEKAREIRDTSLRLPHGDYGTVISITVLDKDNGDELGPGVLKSIKVQVAQKRKISVGDKISGRHFSKGIVAKIVPEEDLPYMDDGTPVDVILNPGSILSRMVIGMIIETHLGWAGKVLGEKYSVPAFDRVDPNLISNKLAEAGLPADGKVTLYDGRTGEAFKHKVMVGSTHIMKLHHLIDDKAHARSTGPYSLVTQQPLGGKAQMGGQRIGEMEVWALEAYGAAHILQEMLTLKSDDVVGRAKAFEAIIKGLPIPEARLPEAFKLLIKELNSLGLSVEAISDSKDTTGIDASRIIESATLADDRPLEETPLVKSISEDSKETKKTNKTTDEIVDEDKVSEE
;
A
#
# COMPACT_ATOMS: atom_id res chain seq x y z
N MET A 1 35.25 -11.87 16.18
CA MET A 1 34.35 -10.88 15.56
C MET A 1 33.16 -10.46 16.45
N ALA A 2 32.86 -11.14 17.56
CA ALA A 2 31.73 -10.78 18.47
C ALA A 2 31.76 -9.34 19.04
N LYS A 3 32.96 -8.74 19.26
CA LYS A 3 33.11 -7.37 19.78
C LYS A 3 32.55 -6.25 18.89
N ASN A 4 32.29 -6.50 17.59
CA ASN A 4 31.82 -5.47 16.64
C ASN A 4 30.28 -5.37 16.53
N ARG A 5 29.52 -6.20 17.26
CA ARG A 5 28.05 -6.16 17.28
C ARG A 5 27.47 -5.34 18.43
N GLU A 6 28.16 -5.24 19.56
CA GLU A 6 27.62 -4.54 20.74
C GLU A 6 27.58 -3.04 20.52
N ARG A 7 26.36 -2.49 20.53
CA ARG A 7 26.12 -1.04 20.57
C ARG A 7 26.20 -0.57 22.01
N ILE A 8 26.90 0.53 22.24
CA ILE A 8 26.90 1.21 23.53
C ILE A 8 25.51 1.82 23.73
N GLN A 9 24.77 1.33 24.72
CA GLN A 9 23.45 1.83 25.05
C GLN A 9 23.58 3.17 25.78
N LEU A 10 23.06 4.23 25.17
CA LEU A 10 23.12 5.59 25.73
C LEU A 10 21.83 5.99 26.46
N GLY A 11 20.73 5.28 26.18
CA GLY A 11 19.42 5.55 26.78
C GLY A 11 19.32 4.99 28.21
N ALA A 12 19.08 5.86 29.18
CA ALA A 12 19.04 5.46 30.60
C ALA A 12 17.76 4.68 30.96
N ALA A 13 16.60 5.04 30.40
CA ALA A 13 15.34 4.38 30.75
C ALA A 13 15.21 3.02 30.07
N SER A 14 15.58 2.93 28.79
CA SER A 14 15.56 1.67 28.04
C SER A 14 16.53 0.63 28.60
N ALA A 15 17.69 1.04 29.13
CA ALA A 15 18.64 0.11 29.76
C ALA A 15 18.07 -0.62 30.99
N HIS A 16 17.04 -0.07 31.63
CA HIS A 16 16.36 -0.65 32.80
C HIS A 16 14.95 -1.18 32.46
N SER A 17 14.62 -1.32 31.17
CA SER A 17 13.35 -1.88 30.75
C SER A 17 13.40 -3.41 30.80
N PRO A 18 12.41 -4.08 31.42
CA PRO A 18 12.32 -5.54 31.40
C PRO A 18 11.73 -6.09 30.08
N LEU A 19 11.35 -5.21 29.15
CA LEU A 19 10.61 -5.58 27.94
C LEU A 19 11.56 -5.80 26.76
N GLU A 20 11.53 -7.01 26.20
CA GLU A 20 12.22 -7.32 24.95
C GLU A 20 11.37 -6.93 23.73
N VAL A 21 12.02 -6.62 22.61
CA VAL A 21 11.32 -6.36 21.34
C VAL A 21 10.66 -7.67 20.88
N PRO A 22 9.33 -7.70 20.72
CA PRO A 22 8.63 -8.91 20.28
C PRO A 22 8.99 -9.25 18.83
N ASN A 23 8.73 -10.48 18.39
CA ASN A 23 8.85 -10.79 16.97
C ASN A 23 7.84 -9.94 16.17
N LEU A 24 8.39 -9.06 15.34
CA LEU A 24 7.64 -7.99 14.70
C LEU A 24 6.67 -8.50 13.62
N ALA A 25 6.78 -9.76 13.18
CA ALA A 25 5.89 -10.37 12.20
C ALA A 25 4.78 -11.26 12.82
N ASP A 26 4.79 -11.48 14.14
CA ASP A 26 3.95 -12.49 14.81
C ASP A 26 2.45 -12.30 14.59
N VAL A 27 1.97 -11.06 14.50
CA VAL A 27 0.54 -10.77 14.33
C VAL A 27 -0.02 -11.42 13.05
N GLN A 28 0.79 -11.47 11.98
CA GLN A 28 0.42 -12.17 10.74
C GLN A 28 0.39 -13.68 10.95
N PHE A 29 1.48 -14.25 11.47
CA PHE A 29 1.63 -15.70 11.65
C PHE A 29 0.59 -16.30 12.59
N GLN A 30 0.44 -15.72 13.79
CA GLN A 30 -0.48 -16.23 14.81
C GLN A 30 -1.93 -16.20 14.29
N SER A 31 -2.32 -15.13 13.59
CA SER A 31 -3.67 -15.01 13.04
C SER A 31 -3.95 -16.06 11.96
N TYR A 32 -3.02 -16.28 11.03
CA TYR A 32 -3.23 -17.26 9.96
C TYR A 32 -3.16 -18.70 10.49
N GLN A 33 -2.27 -18.98 11.45
CA GLN A 33 -2.19 -20.27 12.11
C GLN A 33 -3.49 -20.62 12.86
N TRP A 34 -4.10 -19.64 13.53
CA TRP A 34 -5.43 -19.80 14.14
C TRP A 34 -6.51 -20.13 13.09
N PHE A 35 -6.48 -19.48 11.92
CA PHE A 35 -7.42 -19.78 10.85
C PHE A 35 -7.31 -21.23 10.36
N ILE A 36 -6.08 -21.72 10.15
CA ILE A 36 -5.84 -23.11 9.73
C ILE A 36 -6.26 -24.11 10.79
N ASN A 37 -5.90 -23.88 12.06
CA ASN A 37 -6.12 -24.85 13.14
C ASN A 37 -7.57 -24.87 13.62
N THR A 38 -8.21 -23.70 13.71
CA THR A 38 -9.52 -23.52 14.36
C THR A 38 -10.55 -22.93 13.40
N GLY A 39 -10.19 -21.84 12.71
CA GLY A 39 -11.14 -21.06 11.90
C GLY A 39 -11.82 -21.85 10.78
N LEU A 40 -11.10 -22.75 10.09
CA LEU A 40 -11.66 -23.64 9.07
C LEU A 40 -12.74 -24.58 9.65
N SER A 41 -12.49 -25.14 10.83
CA SER A 41 -13.41 -26.07 11.51
C SER A 41 -14.66 -25.35 12.01
N GLU A 42 -14.52 -24.11 12.48
CA GLU A 42 -15.66 -23.27 12.87
C GLU A 42 -16.62 -23.04 11.69
N VAL A 43 -16.10 -22.62 10.53
CA VAL A 43 -16.92 -22.41 9.32
C VAL A 43 -17.62 -23.72 8.91
N LEU A 44 -16.92 -24.85 8.97
CA LEU A 44 -17.51 -26.15 8.65
C LEU A 44 -18.69 -26.48 9.58
N SER A 45 -18.53 -26.23 10.88
CA SER A 45 -19.56 -26.49 11.90
C SER A 45 -20.76 -25.55 11.81
N GLU A 46 -20.60 -24.36 11.21
CA GLU A 46 -21.71 -23.43 10.97
C GLU A 46 -22.64 -23.91 9.85
N VAL A 47 -22.09 -24.61 8.85
CA VAL A 47 -22.80 -24.98 7.62
C VAL A 47 -23.27 -26.43 7.62
N SER A 48 -22.52 -27.33 8.26
CA SER A 48 -22.81 -28.76 8.34
C SER A 48 -23.67 -29.09 9.58
N PRO A 49 -24.70 -29.95 9.49
CA PRO A 49 -25.18 -30.65 8.30
C PRO A 49 -26.02 -29.76 7.36
N ILE A 50 -26.08 -30.16 6.08
CA ILE A 50 -26.83 -29.50 5.02
C ILE A 50 -28.02 -30.39 4.64
N ASP A 51 -29.20 -29.99 5.07
CA ASP A 51 -30.46 -30.68 4.77
C ASP A 51 -31.13 -30.10 3.52
N ASP A 52 -31.94 -30.91 2.83
CA ASP A 52 -32.77 -30.43 1.72
C ASP A 52 -33.86 -29.45 2.20
N TYR A 53 -34.53 -28.73 1.28
CA TYR A 53 -35.55 -27.73 1.67
C TYR A 53 -36.70 -28.30 2.50
N THR A 54 -37.00 -29.60 2.36
CA THR A 54 -38.02 -30.27 3.18
C THR A 54 -37.46 -30.86 4.47
N SER A 55 -36.14 -31.06 4.55
CA SER A 55 -35.43 -31.74 5.64
C SER A 55 -35.90 -33.19 5.89
N GLU A 56 -36.61 -33.79 4.93
CA GLU A 56 -37.20 -35.13 5.04
C GLU A 56 -36.51 -36.17 4.17
N ASN A 57 -35.79 -35.74 3.12
CA ASN A 57 -35.29 -36.66 2.09
C ASN A 57 -33.81 -37.01 2.27
N TYR A 58 -32.96 -35.98 2.35
CA TYR A 58 -31.51 -36.14 2.34
C TYR A 58 -30.81 -35.13 3.25
N SER A 59 -29.77 -35.60 3.93
CA SER A 59 -28.88 -34.77 4.74
C SER A 59 -27.43 -35.07 4.37
N LEU A 60 -26.64 -34.02 4.13
CA LEU A 60 -25.22 -34.12 3.83
C LEU A 60 -24.40 -33.50 4.95
N ALA A 61 -23.58 -34.31 5.62
CA ALA A 61 -22.66 -33.86 6.66
C ALA A 61 -21.23 -33.80 6.13
N LEU A 62 -20.60 -32.63 6.25
CA LEU A 62 -19.16 -32.44 6.06
C LEU A 62 -18.45 -32.49 7.41
N SER A 63 -17.33 -33.21 7.48
CA SER A 63 -16.51 -33.41 8.68
C SER A 63 -15.04 -33.62 8.31
N ASN A 64 -14.13 -33.58 9.30
CA ASN A 64 -12.71 -33.88 9.13
C ASN A 64 -12.07 -33.15 7.93
N LEU A 65 -12.15 -31.81 7.92
CA LEU A 65 -11.47 -31.01 6.92
C LEU A 65 -9.96 -31.18 7.08
N LYS A 66 -9.28 -31.52 5.98
CA LYS A 66 -7.83 -31.70 5.93
C LYS A 66 -7.21 -30.70 4.98
N VAL A 67 -6.11 -30.10 5.42
CA VAL A 67 -5.20 -29.34 4.57
C VAL A 67 -4.02 -30.26 4.27
N GLU A 68 -3.85 -30.62 3.00
CA GLU A 68 -2.76 -31.49 2.55
C GLU A 68 -1.42 -30.72 2.54
N LYS A 69 -0.32 -31.40 2.22
CA LYS A 69 0.96 -30.73 1.99
C LYS A 69 0.92 -30.03 0.62
N PRO A 70 1.57 -28.86 0.47
CA PRO A 70 1.70 -28.21 -0.82
C PRO A 70 2.51 -29.08 -1.78
N ASN A 71 2.16 -29.03 -3.08
CA ASN A 71 2.84 -29.80 -4.12
C ASN A 71 4.17 -29.19 -4.57
N SER A 72 4.37 -27.90 -4.32
CA SER A 72 5.59 -27.16 -4.64
C SER A 72 6.03 -26.32 -3.45
N THR A 73 7.31 -25.96 -3.44
CA THR A 73 7.83 -24.92 -2.56
C THR A 73 7.34 -23.54 -3.01
N TRP A 74 7.41 -22.54 -2.13
CA TRP A 74 6.99 -21.19 -2.49
C TRP A 74 7.97 -20.53 -3.48
N GLU A 75 9.25 -20.90 -3.44
CA GLU A 75 10.27 -20.50 -4.40
C GLU A 75 9.93 -20.97 -5.82
N GLU A 76 9.59 -22.25 -5.97
CA GLU A 76 9.16 -22.85 -7.23
C GLU A 76 7.87 -22.19 -7.75
N SER A 77 6.95 -21.84 -6.85
CA SER A 77 5.73 -21.12 -7.23
C SER A 77 6.03 -19.74 -7.83
N ILE A 78 7.03 -19.01 -7.31
CA ILE A 78 7.47 -17.73 -7.91
C ILE A 78 8.05 -17.97 -9.31
N ASP A 79 8.96 -18.93 -9.47
CA ASP A 79 9.64 -19.20 -10.74
C ASP A 79 8.64 -19.59 -11.85
N LYS A 80 7.72 -20.51 -11.51
CA LYS A 80 6.73 -21.05 -12.44
C LYS A 80 5.51 -20.14 -12.63
N GLY A 81 5.34 -19.09 -11.83
CA GLY A 81 4.14 -18.25 -11.92
C GLY A 81 2.89 -18.86 -11.26
N LEU A 82 3.07 -19.81 -10.34
CA LEU A 82 1.99 -20.54 -9.67
C LEU A 82 1.60 -19.88 -8.34
N THR A 83 0.44 -20.27 -7.81
CA THR A 83 0.06 -19.93 -6.44
C THR A 83 0.66 -20.95 -5.47
N PHE A 84 1.23 -20.50 -4.35
CA PHE A 84 1.69 -21.39 -3.29
C PHE A 84 0.50 -21.74 -2.39
N GLY A 85 0.03 -22.98 -2.50
CA GLY A 85 -1.15 -23.44 -1.79
C GLY A 85 -1.14 -24.93 -1.50
N ALA A 86 -2.12 -25.34 -0.70
CA ALA A 86 -2.36 -26.73 -0.36
C ALA A 86 -3.78 -27.15 -0.74
N ARG A 87 -3.91 -28.39 -1.18
CA ARG A 87 -5.20 -29.02 -1.45
C ARG A 87 -5.99 -29.17 -0.15
N ILE A 88 -7.26 -28.78 -0.20
CA ILE A 88 -8.21 -29.00 0.89
C ILE A 88 -9.24 -30.05 0.53
N SER A 89 -9.45 -31.00 1.44
CA SER A 89 -10.45 -32.06 1.34
C SER A 89 -11.30 -32.12 2.61
N ALA A 90 -12.49 -32.70 2.51
CA ALA A 90 -13.31 -33.01 3.68
C ALA A 90 -13.99 -34.37 3.49
N GLN A 91 -14.27 -35.04 4.61
CA GLN A 91 -15.10 -36.23 4.61
C GLN A 91 -16.57 -35.82 4.50
N SER A 92 -17.22 -36.23 3.41
CA SER A 92 -18.62 -35.94 3.15
C SER A 92 -19.46 -37.21 3.29
N THR A 93 -20.49 -37.16 4.13
CA THR A 93 -21.40 -38.27 4.40
C THR A 93 -22.81 -37.87 4.00
N LEU A 94 -23.33 -38.50 2.95
CA LEU A 94 -24.71 -38.36 2.51
C LEU A 94 -25.57 -39.41 3.21
N THR A 95 -26.62 -38.97 3.90
CA THR A 95 -27.63 -39.82 4.53
C THR A 95 -28.95 -39.62 3.81
N ASN A 96 -29.51 -40.70 3.25
CA ASN A 96 -30.91 -40.71 2.85
C ASN A 96 -31.74 -41.00 4.11
N ILE A 97 -32.64 -40.07 4.47
CA ILE A 97 -33.34 -40.08 5.76
C ILE A 97 -34.40 -41.20 5.77
N GLU A 98 -35.11 -41.41 4.67
CA GLU A 98 -36.13 -42.46 4.55
C GLU A 98 -35.56 -43.89 4.66
N SER A 99 -34.46 -44.16 3.98
CA SER A 99 -33.84 -45.50 3.93
C SER A 99 -32.77 -45.72 5.01
N GLY A 100 -32.32 -44.65 5.68
CA GLY A 100 -31.20 -44.68 6.63
C GLY A 100 -29.82 -44.99 5.99
N LYS A 101 -29.74 -45.14 4.66
CA LYS A 101 -28.50 -45.50 3.96
C LYS A 101 -27.51 -44.33 4.01
N ARG A 102 -26.29 -44.61 4.48
CA ARG A 102 -25.18 -43.64 4.54
C ARG A 102 -24.12 -43.96 3.49
N THR A 103 -23.70 -42.95 2.75
CA THR A 103 -22.60 -43.03 1.78
C THR A 103 -21.57 -41.98 2.12
N SER A 104 -20.37 -42.41 2.50
CA SER A 104 -19.27 -41.51 2.87
C SER A 104 -18.15 -41.55 1.84
N GLN A 105 -17.66 -40.38 1.44
CA GLN A 105 -16.54 -40.22 0.52
C GLN A 105 -15.72 -38.98 0.91
N GLU A 106 -14.43 -39.00 0.61
CA GLU A 106 -13.60 -37.80 0.70
C GLU A 106 -13.82 -36.95 -0.56
N VAL A 107 -14.15 -35.68 -0.37
CA VAL A 107 -14.43 -34.74 -1.45
C VAL A 107 -13.41 -33.61 -1.45
N TYR A 108 -13.01 -33.18 -2.65
CA TYR A 108 -12.12 -32.05 -2.84
C TYR A 108 -12.90 -30.73 -2.71
N LEU A 109 -12.34 -29.78 -1.95
CA LEU A 109 -12.97 -28.48 -1.68
C LEU A 109 -12.24 -27.30 -2.33
N GLY A 110 -11.08 -27.52 -2.94
CA GLY A 110 -10.29 -26.47 -3.59
C GLY A 110 -8.83 -26.47 -3.15
N GLU A 111 -8.12 -25.42 -3.54
CA GLU A 111 -6.77 -25.13 -3.07
C GLU A 111 -6.82 -23.90 -2.16
N LEU A 112 -6.11 -23.99 -1.04
CA LEU A 112 -5.99 -22.93 -0.06
C LEU A 112 -4.58 -22.32 -0.16
N PRO A 113 -4.45 -21.03 -0.51
CA PRO A 113 -3.15 -20.35 -0.50
C PRO A 113 -2.54 -20.39 0.90
N LEU A 114 -1.28 -20.81 1.02
CA LEU A 114 -0.58 -20.92 2.29
C LEU A 114 0.32 -19.70 2.54
N MET A 115 0.50 -19.36 3.82
CA MET A 115 1.44 -18.33 4.24
C MET A 115 2.87 -18.88 4.20
N THR A 116 3.80 -18.10 3.64
CA THR A 116 5.23 -18.42 3.66
C THR A 116 5.80 -18.29 5.08
N ASN A 117 7.02 -18.75 5.31
CA ASN A 117 7.73 -18.51 6.57
C ASN A 117 8.14 -17.03 6.80
N ARG A 118 7.73 -16.11 5.92
CA ARG A 118 7.96 -14.66 6.02
C ARG A 118 6.68 -13.85 6.24
N GLY A 119 5.52 -14.51 6.38
CA GLY A 119 4.24 -13.83 6.61
C GLY A 119 3.55 -13.33 5.33
N SER A 120 4.08 -13.68 4.17
CA SER A 120 3.56 -13.32 2.84
C SER A 120 2.82 -14.50 2.19
N PHE A 121 2.19 -14.25 1.04
CA PHE A 121 1.52 -15.24 0.20
C PHE A 121 2.04 -15.15 -1.23
N ILE A 122 2.21 -16.29 -1.92
CA ILE A 122 2.56 -16.29 -3.34
C ILE A 122 1.30 -16.56 -4.15
N ILE A 123 0.84 -15.57 -4.91
CA ILE A 123 -0.35 -15.66 -5.76
C ILE A 123 0.07 -15.41 -7.20
N ASN A 124 -0.10 -16.40 -8.07
CA ASN A 124 0.30 -16.35 -9.49
C ASN A 124 1.77 -15.89 -9.67
N GLY A 125 2.66 -16.49 -8.88
CA GLY A 125 4.09 -16.20 -8.84
C GLY A 125 4.49 -14.85 -8.25
N THR A 126 3.54 -14.09 -7.72
CA THR A 126 3.83 -12.78 -7.12
C THR A 126 3.65 -12.81 -5.61
N GLU A 127 4.63 -12.28 -4.90
CA GLU A 127 4.59 -12.18 -3.44
C GLU A 127 3.67 -11.04 -2.98
N ARG A 128 2.73 -11.36 -2.09
CA ARG A 128 1.66 -10.50 -1.62
C ARG A 128 1.54 -10.52 -0.11
N VAL A 129 0.92 -9.48 0.43
CA VAL A 129 0.59 -9.35 1.85
C VAL A 129 -0.88 -9.01 2.01
N ILE A 130 -1.52 -9.64 2.97
CA ILE A 130 -2.88 -9.27 3.39
C ILE A 130 -2.76 -8.27 4.54
N VAL A 131 -3.15 -7.03 4.26
CA VAL A 131 -3.12 -5.93 5.22
C VAL A 131 -4.22 -6.11 6.27
N HIS A 132 -3.89 -5.92 7.55
CA HIS A 132 -4.87 -5.96 8.63
C HIS A 132 -5.89 -4.83 8.48
N GLN A 133 -7.12 -5.04 8.93
CA GLN A 133 -8.18 -4.06 8.77
C GLN A 133 -8.60 -3.46 10.11
N LEU A 134 -8.60 -2.12 10.26
CA LEU A 134 -9.18 -1.44 11.41
C LEU A 134 -10.65 -1.14 11.11
N THR A 135 -11.55 -1.83 11.79
CA THR A 135 -13.00 -1.65 11.63
C THR A 135 -13.65 -1.28 12.94
N ARG A 136 -14.83 -0.66 12.88
CA ARG A 136 -15.65 -0.45 14.08
C ARG A 136 -16.01 -1.81 14.68
N SER A 137 -15.88 -1.95 15.99
CA SER A 137 -16.28 -3.18 16.67
C SER A 137 -17.81 -3.37 16.57
N PRO A 138 -18.30 -4.62 16.54
CA PRO A 138 -19.69 -4.92 16.81
C PRO A 138 -20.03 -4.54 18.25
N GLY A 139 -21.25 -4.08 18.45
CA GLY A 139 -21.69 -3.59 19.75
C GLY A 139 -22.72 -2.46 19.61
N VAL A 140 -22.82 -1.65 20.66
CA VAL A 140 -23.73 -0.49 20.70
C VAL A 140 -22.93 0.78 20.84
N PHE A 141 -23.32 1.79 20.07
CA PHE A 141 -22.68 3.11 20.06
C PHE A 141 -23.72 4.19 20.27
N PHE A 142 -23.40 5.19 21.07
CA PHE A 142 -24.24 6.34 21.34
C PHE A 142 -23.62 7.58 20.71
N GLU A 143 -24.27 8.08 19.67
CA GLU A 143 -23.84 9.26 18.92
C GLU A 143 -24.80 10.42 19.24
N SER A 144 -24.37 11.66 19.04
CA SER A 144 -25.22 12.84 19.26
C SER A 144 -25.13 13.84 18.12
N ASP A 145 -26.26 14.45 17.79
CA ASP A 145 -26.34 15.60 16.88
C ASP A 145 -26.87 16.82 17.67
N PHE A 146 -26.14 17.94 17.63
CA PHE A 146 -26.59 19.18 18.28
C PHE A 146 -27.77 19.77 17.51
N SER A 147 -28.87 20.06 18.21
CA SER A 147 -30.03 20.69 17.60
C SER A 147 -30.04 22.20 17.84
N ASP A 148 -29.72 22.98 16.81
CA ASP A 148 -29.75 24.46 16.89
C ASP A 148 -31.10 25.01 17.38
N ARG A 149 -32.20 24.36 17.02
CA ARG A 149 -33.54 24.80 17.41
C ARG A 149 -33.84 24.55 18.89
N LEU A 150 -33.37 23.43 19.44
CA LEU A 150 -33.66 23.03 20.81
C LEU A 150 -32.52 23.41 21.78
N GLN A 151 -31.39 23.88 21.25
CA GLN A 151 -30.17 24.19 22.01
C GLN A 151 -29.73 23.04 22.92
N LYS A 152 -29.90 21.79 22.45
CA LYS A 152 -29.51 20.57 23.15
C LYS A 152 -29.11 19.47 22.18
N ASN A 153 -28.38 18.49 22.65
CA ASN A 153 -28.03 17.29 21.88
C ASN A 153 -29.23 16.36 21.78
N LEU A 154 -29.44 15.84 20.57
CA LEU A 154 -30.31 14.69 20.31
C LEU A 154 -29.43 13.48 20.11
N TYR A 155 -29.65 12.46 20.93
CA TYR A 155 -28.84 11.25 20.89
C TYR A 155 -29.47 10.18 19.99
N LYS A 156 -28.61 9.30 19.49
CA LYS A 156 -29.00 8.08 18.77
C LYS A 156 -28.14 6.92 19.26
N ALA A 157 -28.75 5.75 19.40
CA ALA A 157 -28.07 4.50 19.69
C ALA A 157 -28.00 3.65 18.42
N ALA A 158 -26.83 3.15 18.06
CA ALA A 158 -26.60 2.30 16.90
C ALA A 158 -26.07 0.94 17.36
N ILE A 159 -26.89 -0.11 17.19
CA ILE A 159 -26.51 -1.50 17.44
C ILE A 159 -26.00 -2.10 16.13
N ARG A 160 -24.74 -2.52 16.13
CA ARG A 160 -24.03 -3.06 14.97
C ARG A 160 -23.62 -4.49 15.26
N PRO A 161 -24.23 -5.49 14.62
CA PRO A 161 -23.77 -6.87 14.75
C PRO A 161 -22.52 -7.14 13.90
N GLU A 162 -21.83 -8.24 14.21
CA GLU A 162 -20.79 -8.78 13.32
C GLU A 162 -21.41 -9.22 12.00
N ARG A 163 -22.61 -9.82 12.08
CA ARG A 163 -23.37 -10.33 10.95
C ARG A 163 -24.85 -10.04 11.16
N GLY A 164 -25.54 -9.57 10.12
CA GLY A 164 -26.99 -9.34 10.14
C GLY A 164 -27.37 -7.88 10.02
N ALA A 165 -28.64 -7.58 10.34
CA ALA A 165 -29.21 -6.26 10.15
C ALA A 165 -28.80 -5.27 11.25
N TRP A 166 -28.55 -4.01 10.87
CA TRP A 166 -28.23 -2.94 11.82
C TRP A 166 -29.51 -2.33 12.40
N ILE A 167 -29.46 -1.92 13.67
CA ILE A 167 -30.55 -1.22 14.33
C ILE A 167 -30.06 0.16 14.77
N GLU A 168 -30.77 1.21 14.38
CA GLU A 168 -30.50 2.58 14.82
C GLU A 168 -31.74 3.11 15.53
N ILE A 169 -31.61 3.60 16.76
CA ILE A 169 -32.68 4.18 17.57
C ILE A 169 -32.33 5.65 17.79
N GLU A 170 -33.18 6.56 17.36
CA GLU A 170 -32.92 8.01 17.38
C GLU A 170 -34.01 8.77 18.14
N THR A 171 -33.59 9.77 18.92
CA THR A 171 -34.50 10.68 19.61
C THR A 171 -34.93 11.81 18.69
N ASN A 172 -36.24 11.97 18.51
CA ASN A 172 -36.80 13.08 17.75
C ASN A 172 -37.02 14.33 18.63
N LYS A 173 -37.26 15.46 17.97
CA LYS A 173 -37.46 16.77 18.60
C LYS A 173 -38.63 16.82 19.59
N ASN A 174 -39.62 15.94 19.44
CA ASN A 174 -40.81 15.88 20.30
C ASN A 174 -40.63 14.90 21.47
N ASN A 175 -39.39 14.54 21.82
CA ASN A 175 -39.07 13.51 22.81
C ASN A 175 -39.74 12.16 22.51
N THR A 176 -39.91 11.81 21.23
CA THR A 176 -40.33 10.46 20.80
C THR A 176 -39.14 9.70 20.23
N LEU A 177 -39.14 8.37 20.38
CA LEU A 177 -38.08 7.49 19.91
C LEU A 177 -38.52 6.79 18.62
N THR A 178 -37.67 6.82 17.60
CA THR A 178 -37.87 6.07 16.36
C THR A 178 -36.73 5.10 16.14
N ALA A 179 -37.02 3.95 15.52
CA ALA A 179 -36.01 2.98 15.11
C ALA A 179 -35.92 2.89 13.59
N ARG A 180 -34.76 2.44 13.09
CA ARG A 180 -34.51 2.08 11.69
C ARG A 180 -33.77 0.75 11.64
N ILE A 181 -34.12 -0.06 10.64
CA ILE A 181 -33.42 -1.31 10.34
C ILE A 181 -32.68 -1.13 9.01
N ASN A 182 -31.37 -1.42 8.96
CA ASN A 182 -30.52 -1.27 7.77
C ASN A 182 -30.61 0.11 7.07
N ARG A 183 -30.74 1.19 7.86
CA ARG A 183 -30.94 2.57 7.36
C ARG A 183 -32.20 2.75 6.50
N GLY A 184 -33.20 1.89 6.71
CA GLY A 184 -34.53 2.00 6.10
C GLY A 184 -35.36 3.17 6.64
N ARG A 185 -36.68 3.12 6.41
CA ARG A 185 -37.60 4.16 6.92
C ARG A 185 -37.76 4.04 8.44
N LYS A 186 -38.14 5.15 9.07
CA LYS A 186 -38.39 5.22 10.52
C LYS A 186 -39.65 4.43 10.89
N ILE A 187 -39.56 3.68 11.99
CA ILE A 187 -40.69 3.09 12.72
C ILE A 187 -40.68 3.62 14.15
N SER A 188 -41.81 3.52 14.86
CA SER A 188 -41.81 3.78 16.30
C SER A 188 -40.89 2.80 17.00
N ALA A 189 -40.03 3.28 17.90
CA ALA A 189 -39.02 2.42 18.52
C ALA A 189 -39.65 1.31 19.41
N THR A 190 -40.86 1.55 19.92
CA THR A 190 -41.66 0.57 20.66
C THR A 190 -42.23 -0.54 19.77
N THR A 191 -42.44 -0.29 18.47
CA THR A 191 -42.80 -1.33 17.49
C THR A 191 -41.69 -2.39 17.44
N LEU A 192 -40.42 -1.96 17.48
CA LEU A 192 -39.28 -2.86 17.52
C LEU A 192 -39.30 -3.73 18.79
N LEU A 193 -39.49 -3.13 19.98
CA LEU A 193 -39.56 -3.86 21.25
C LEU A 193 -40.69 -4.92 21.22
N LYS A 194 -41.86 -4.56 20.69
CA LYS A 194 -43.00 -5.48 20.51
C LYS A 194 -42.66 -6.63 19.56
N ALA A 195 -41.98 -6.36 18.44
CA ALA A 195 -41.53 -7.39 17.51
C ALA A 195 -40.56 -8.39 18.17
N PHE A 196 -39.67 -7.92 19.05
CA PHE A 196 -38.80 -8.77 19.87
C PHE A 196 -39.55 -9.57 20.95
N GLY A 197 -40.86 -9.32 21.17
CA GLY A 197 -41.71 -10.09 22.07
C GLY A 197 -42.04 -9.42 23.41
N LEU A 198 -41.65 -8.15 23.59
CA LEU A 198 -41.99 -7.40 24.81
C LEU A 198 -43.44 -6.91 24.75
N ARG A 199 -44.24 -7.27 25.76
CA ARG A 199 -45.63 -6.82 25.89
C ARG A 199 -45.68 -5.39 26.39
N HIS A 200 -46.77 -4.68 26.10
CA HIS A 200 -46.97 -3.28 26.50
C HIS A 200 -46.66 -3.03 27.99
N LYS A 201 -47.16 -3.88 28.89
CA LYS A 201 -46.90 -3.77 30.34
C LYS A 201 -45.43 -3.97 30.72
N GLU A 202 -44.72 -4.84 30.02
CA GLU A 202 -43.30 -5.12 30.26
C GLU A 202 -42.43 -3.95 29.78
N ILE A 203 -42.81 -3.35 28.64
CA ILE A 203 -42.16 -2.12 28.16
C ILE A 203 -42.31 -1.02 29.20
N VAL A 204 -43.52 -0.72 29.66
CA VAL A 204 -43.75 0.34 30.65
C VAL A 204 -42.98 0.06 31.96
N ALA A 205 -43.09 -1.14 32.52
CA ALA A 205 -42.39 -1.53 33.74
C ALA A 205 -40.85 -1.45 33.63
N ALA A 206 -40.29 -1.68 32.43
CA ALA A 206 -38.86 -1.58 32.20
C ALA A 206 -38.31 -0.15 32.34
N PHE A 207 -39.14 0.88 32.20
CA PHE A 207 -38.72 2.29 32.22
C PHE A 207 -39.33 3.12 33.39
N GLU A 208 -40.28 2.58 34.16
CA GLU A 208 -40.91 3.26 35.31
C GLU A 208 -39.91 3.75 36.37
N ASN A 209 -38.85 2.97 36.65
CA ASN A 209 -37.90 3.26 37.74
C ASN A 209 -36.79 4.26 37.36
N MET A 210 -36.90 4.96 36.23
CA MET A 210 -35.87 5.91 35.78
C MET A 210 -35.99 7.31 36.41
N GLY A 211 -37.05 7.59 37.18
CA GLY A 211 -37.22 8.88 37.86
C GLY A 211 -37.44 10.07 36.93
N LEU A 212 -38.00 9.82 35.74
CA LEU A 212 -38.23 10.81 34.69
C LEU A 212 -39.39 11.74 35.03
N SER A 213 -39.28 13.03 34.70
CA SER A 213 -40.42 13.95 34.76
C SER A 213 -41.45 13.63 33.66
N PRO A 214 -42.71 14.12 33.76
CA PRO A 214 -43.71 13.93 32.70
C PRO A 214 -43.28 14.49 31.34
N GLU A 215 -42.37 15.48 31.31
CA GLU A 215 -41.81 16.03 30.08
C GLU A 215 -40.69 15.18 29.47
N GLU A 216 -40.14 14.26 30.25
CA GLU A 216 -39.08 13.32 29.89
C GLU A 216 -39.61 11.89 29.70
N ASP A 217 -40.94 11.71 29.63
CA ASP A 217 -41.53 10.41 29.31
C ASP A 217 -41.42 10.09 27.82
N TYR A 218 -40.21 9.70 27.40
CA TYR A 218 -39.90 9.33 26.02
C TYR A 218 -40.67 8.09 25.57
N ILE A 219 -40.83 7.10 26.44
CA ILE A 219 -41.47 5.82 26.10
C ILE A 219 -42.99 5.97 26.03
N GLY A 220 -43.62 6.64 27.00
CA GLY A 220 -45.06 6.88 26.99
C GLY A 220 -45.51 7.64 25.74
N ARG A 221 -44.82 8.73 25.39
CA ARG A 221 -45.08 9.48 24.14
C ARG A 221 -44.84 8.66 22.88
N THR A 222 -43.86 7.77 22.89
CA THR A 222 -43.62 6.88 21.76
C THR A 222 -44.74 5.85 21.64
N LEU A 223 -45.25 5.31 22.76
CA LEU A 223 -46.39 4.38 22.78
C LEU A 223 -47.69 5.03 22.29
N GLU A 224 -47.92 6.32 22.57
CA GLU A 224 -49.07 7.07 22.06
C GLU A 224 -49.07 7.23 20.53
N THR A 225 -47.88 7.28 19.94
CA THR A 225 -47.70 7.46 18.49
C THR A 225 -47.44 6.14 17.74
N ASP A 226 -47.33 5.02 18.45
CA ASP A 226 -47.09 3.70 17.88
C ASP A 226 -48.37 3.11 17.30
N ILE A 227 -48.32 2.76 16.02
CA ILE A 227 -49.46 2.18 15.29
C ILE A 227 -49.67 0.72 15.70
N ALA A 228 -48.59 -0.02 15.99
CA ALA A 228 -48.68 -1.43 16.34
C ALA A 228 -49.02 -1.60 17.82
N THR A 229 -50.06 -2.36 18.14
CA THR A 229 -50.49 -2.59 19.52
C THR A 229 -49.88 -3.86 20.13
N ASN A 230 -49.61 -4.86 19.29
CA ASN A 230 -49.14 -6.19 19.66
C ASN A 230 -47.98 -6.65 18.75
N GLN A 231 -47.44 -7.84 19.02
CA GLN A 231 -46.28 -8.37 18.28
C GLN A 231 -46.60 -8.70 16.81
N GLU A 232 -47.80 -9.20 16.52
CA GLU A 232 -48.23 -9.56 15.17
C GLU A 232 -48.34 -8.33 14.26
N GLU A 233 -48.96 -7.26 14.77
CA GLU A 233 -49.03 -5.97 14.08
C GLU A 233 -47.63 -5.36 13.90
N ALA A 234 -46.74 -5.53 14.87
CA ALA A 234 -45.36 -5.06 14.76
C ALA A 234 -44.60 -5.78 13.62
N PHE A 235 -44.79 -7.09 13.45
CA PHE A 235 -44.24 -7.83 12.32
C PHE A 235 -44.77 -7.29 10.99
N LEU A 236 -46.09 -7.09 10.86
CA LEU A 236 -46.71 -6.60 9.64
C LEU A 236 -46.23 -5.19 9.27
N GLU A 237 -46.03 -4.32 10.27
CA GLU A 237 -45.57 -2.96 10.05
C GLU A 237 -44.09 -2.92 9.62
N ILE A 238 -43.22 -3.67 10.31
CA ILE A 238 -41.81 -3.81 9.91
C ILE A 238 -41.71 -4.39 8.49
N TYR A 239 -42.48 -5.45 8.19
CA TYR A 239 -42.48 -6.10 6.88
C TYR A 239 -42.93 -5.14 5.78
N GLY A 240 -44.03 -4.41 6.00
CA GLY A 240 -44.57 -3.46 5.02
C GLY A 240 -43.62 -2.29 4.71
N ILE A 241 -42.76 -1.92 5.65
CA ILE A 241 -41.73 -0.88 5.45
C ILE A 241 -40.49 -1.44 4.75
N MET A 242 -40.05 -2.63 5.13
CA MET A 242 -38.86 -3.26 4.56
C MET A 242 -39.10 -3.82 3.15
N ARG A 243 -40.33 -4.23 2.84
CA ARG A 243 -40.74 -4.75 1.53
C ARG A 243 -41.99 -4.01 1.01
N PRO A 244 -41.83 -2.76 0.56
CA PRO A 244 -42.95 -1.99 0.05
C PRO A 244 -43.51 -2.63 -1.23
N GLY A 245 -44.77 -3.04 -1.19
CA GLY A 245 -45.48 -3.65 -2.32
C GLY A 245 -45.75 -5.15 -2.17
N ASP A 246 -45.07 -5.84 -1.25
CA ASP A 246 -45.36 -7.24 -0.95
C ASP A 246 -46.66 -7.36 -0.12
N PRO A 247 -47.47 -8.42 -0.33
CA PRO A 247 -48.63 -8.69 0.51
C PRO A 247 -48.23 -8.83 1.99
N ARG A 248 -48.93 -8.10 2.88
CA ARG A 248 -48.69 -8.13 4.33
C ARG A 248 -49.37 -9.36 4.95
N ILE A 249 -48.75 -10.52 4.77
CA ILE A 249 -49.18 -11.80 5.37
C ILE A 249 -48.41 -12.00 6.68
N LEU A 250 -49.12 -12.31 7.78
CA LEU A 250 -48.54 -12.38 9.13
C LEU A 250 -47.42 -13.43 9.22
N GLU A 251 -47.67 -14.64 8.70
CA GLU A 251 -46.69 -15.74 8.72
C GLU A 251 -45.38 -15.33 8.02
N ASN A 252 -45.48 -14.80 6.79
CA ASN A 252 -44.32 -14.28 6.05
C ASN A 252 -43.61 -13.15 6.79
N ALA A 253 -44.35 -12.26 7.45
CA ALA A 253 -43.79 -11.13 8.19
C ALA A 253 -43.04 -11.60 9.45
N ALA A 254 -43.60 -12.56 10.18
CA ALA A 254 -42.99 -13.18 11.34
C ALA A 254 -41.72 -13.96 10.95
N ASP A 255 -41.78 -14.80 9.92
CA ASP A 255 -40.63 -15.55 9.40
C ASP A 255 -39.52 -14.63 8.91
N TYR A 256 -39.89 -13.54 8.24
CA TYR A 256 -38.92 -12.54 7.79
C TYR A 256 -38.20 -11.87 8.95
N PHE A 257 -38.92 -11.48 10.01
CA PHE A 257 -38.33 -10.87 11.20
C PHE A 257 -37.47 -11.87 11.99
N ASN A 258 -37.99 -13.07 12.24
CA ASN A 258 -37.28 -14.13 12.94
C ASN A 258 -36.01 -14.54 12.20
N GLY A 259 -36.08 -14.69 10.87
CA GLY A 259 -34.90 -14.92 10.04
C GLY A 259 -33.92 -13.75 10.04
N MET A 260 -34.34 -12.53 10.35
CA MET A 260 -33.45 -11.36 10.38
C MET A 260 -32.72 -11.17 11.70
N PHE A 261 -33.36 -11.47 12.84
CA PHE A 261 -32.81 -11.16 14.18
C PHE A 261 -32.70 -12.36 15.13
N MET A 262 -33.46 -13.44 14.89
CA MET A 262 -33.54 -14.61 15.79
C MET A 262 -32.83 -15.85 15.22
N ASP A 263 -32.40 -15.81 13.97
CA ASP A 263 -31.62 -16.88 13.34
C ASP A 263 -30.12 -16.64 13.53
N THR A 264 -29.46 -17.51 14.30
CA THR A 264 -28.01 -17.48 14.59
C THR A 264 -27.13 -17.58 13.35
N ARG A 265 -27.65 -18.07 12.21
CA ARG A 265 -26.91 -18.13 10.94
C ARG A 265 -26.89 -16.78 10.23
N ARG A 266 -27.94 -15.99 10.39
CA ARG A 266 -28.16 -14.70 9.70
C ARG A 266 -27.81 -13.49 10.57
N PHE A 267 -28.03 -13.58 11.88
CA PHE A 267 -27.71 -12.55 12.85
C PHE A 267 -26.75 -13.08 13.91
N SER A 268 -25.69 -12.32 14.20
CA SER A 268 -24.77 -12.64 15.28
C SER A 268 -23.98 -11.40 15.71
N LEU A 269 -23.94 -11.13 17.01
CA LEU A 269 -23.01 -10.22 17.65
C LEU A 269 -21.58 -10.79 17.67
N SER A 270 -21.43 -12.12 17.51
CA SER A 270 -20.18 -12.87 17.74
C SER A 270 -19.63 -12.73 19.17
N HIS A 271 -18.48 -13.35 19.42
CA HIS A 271 -17.73 -13.18 20.68
C HIS A 271 -17.44 -11.71 20.96
N VAL A 272 -17.00 -10.95 19.94
CA VAL A 272 -16.59 -9.55 20.09
C VAL A 272 -17.76 -8.64 20.44
N GLY A 273 -18.89 -8.76 19.74
CA GLY A 273 -20.06 -7.92 20.02
C GLY A 273 -20.70 -8.23 21.36
N ARG A 274 -20.70 -9.50 21.78
CA ARG A 274 -21.16 -9.88 23.13
C ARG A 274 -20.21 -9.35 24.20
N TYR A 275 -18.90 -9.42 24.00
CA TYR A 275 -17.90 -8.82 24.88
C TYR A 275 -18.13 -7.30 25.02
N HIS A 276 -18.31 -6.59 23.91
CA HIS A 276 -18.58 -5.14 23.91
C HIS A 276 -19.89 -4.79 24.62
N MET A 277 -20.98 -5.54 24.37
CA MET A 277 -22.26 -5.38 25.08
C MET A 277 -22.10 -5.59 26.59
N ASN A 278 -21.41 -6.66 26.99
CA ASN A 278 -21.16 -7.00 28.39
C ASN A 278 -20.36 -5.89 29.10
N ASN A 279 -19.28 -5.41 28.50
CA ASN A 279 -18.47 -4.32 29.04
C ASN A 279 -19.25 -3.01 29.14
N ARG A 280 -20.09 -2.71 28.15
CA ARG A 280 -20.88 -1.47 28.09
C ARG A 280 -21.98 -1.43 29.14
N PHE A 281 -22.71 -2.53 29.32
CA PHE A 281 -23.85 -2.59 30.25
C PHE A 281 -23.52 -3.26 31.59
N LYS A 282 -22.24 -3.63 31.81
CA LYS A 282 -21.76 -4.32 33.01
C LYS A 282 -22.56 -5.60 33.29
N THR A 283 -22.78 -6.39 32.24
CA THR A 283 -23.43 -7.71 32.29
C THR A 283 -22.40 -8.82 32.09
N ASP A 284 -22.69 -10.02 32.59
CA ASP A 284 -21.77 -11.16 32.54
C ASP A 284 -22.41 -12.36 31.82
N PHE A 285 -22.97 -12.11 30.63
CA PHE A 285 -23.59 -13.17 29.84
C PHE A 285 -22.53 -14.09 29.22
N PRO A 286 -22.66 -15.43 29.34
CA PRO A 286 -21.72 -16.37 28.74
C PRO A 286 -21.65 -16.26 27.21
N TYR A 287 -20.48 -16.54 26.63
CA TYR A 287 -20.25 -16.52 25.18
C TYR A 287 -20.78 -17.78 24.48
N THR A 288 -22.11 -17.94 24.44
CA THR A 288 -22.78 -19.05 23.73
C THR A 288 -23.51 -18.56 22.48
N LYS A 289 -23.83 -19.48 21.55
CA LYS A 289 -24.49 -19.15 20.28
C LYS A 289 -25.82 -18.42 20.48
N GLU A 290 -26.58 -18.80 21.51
CA GLU A 290 -27.85 -18.18 21.88
C GLU A 290 -27.64 -16.74 22.35
N ASN A 291 -26.58 -16.50 23.12
CA ASN A 291 -26.22 -15.17 23.60
C ASN A 291 -25.55 -14.31 22.52
N PHE A 292 -25.22 -14.83 21.33
CA PHE A 292 -24.80 -13.99 20.21
C PHE A 292 -25.98 -13.31 19.50
N LEU A 293 -27.22 -13.67 19.81
CA LEU A 293 -28.39 -12.92 19.41
C LEU A 293 -28.63 -11.73 20.35
N LEU A 294 -29.45 -10.77 19.91
CA LEU A 294 -29.88 -9.67 20.78
C LEU A 294 -30.87 -10.17 21.81
N ARG A 295 -30.57 -9.93 23.08
CA ARG A 295 -31.47 -10.24 24.19
C ARG A 295 -32.39 -9.07 24.50
N HIS A 296 -33.49 -9.34 25.19
CA HIS A 296 -34.37 -8.28 25.69
C HIS A 296 -33.64 -7.33 26.62
N GLU A 297 -32.75 -7.84 27.47
CA GLU A 297 -31.95 -7.01 28.37
C GLU A 297 -31.03 -6.04 27.61
N ASP A 298 -30.44 -6.47 26.48
CA ASP A 298 -29.57 -5.63 25.64
C ASP A 298 -30.34 -4.44 25.06
N LEU A 299 -31.54 -4.71 24.54
CA LEU A 299 -32.41 -3.68 23.98
C LEU A 299 -32.88 -2.71 25.07
N ILE A 300 -33.38 -3.22 26.19
CA ILE A 300 -33.86 -2.38 27.31
C ILE A 300 -32.73 -1.49 27.82
N ASN A 301 -31.53 -2.03 28.04
CA ASN A 301 -30.39 -1.25 28.52
C ASN A 301 -29.92 -0.22 27.48
N THR A 302 -30.00 -0.54 26.18
CA THR A 302 -29.73 0.41 25.10
C THR A 302 -30.69 1.60 25.16
N PHE A 303 -32.00 1.35 25.27
CA PHE A 303 -33.00 2.40 25.39
C PHE A 303 -32.83 3.21 26.68
N ARG A 304 -32.56 2.56 27.81
CA ARG A 304 -32.31 3.23 29.09
C ARG A 304 -31.13 4.19 28.97
N LYS A 305 -30.00 3.73 28.41
CA LYS A 305 -28.82 4.58 28.26
C LYS A 305 -29.05 5.72 27.26
N LEU A 306 -29.80 5.48 26.19
CA LEU A 306 -30.18 6.54 25.25
C LEU A 306 -31.03 7.62 25.92
N ILE A 307 -32.01 7.24 26.73
CA ILE A 307 -32.87 8.17 27.49
C ILE A 307 -32.02 8.93 28.53
N ASP A 308 -31.19 8.21 29.29
CA ASP A 308 -30.26 8.79 30.27
C ASP A 308 -29.38 9.87 29.64
N LEU A 309 -28.80 9.64 28.46
CA LEU A 309 -28.00 10.64 27.75
C LEU A 309 -28.82 11.86 27.31
N ASN A 310 -30.08 11.67 26.89
CA ASN A 310 -30.95 12.79 26.53
C ASN A 310 -31.33 13.64 27.75
N VAL A 311 -31.45 13.05 28.94
CA VAL A 311 -31.76 13.75 30.18
C VAL A 311 -30.52 14.44 30.75
N THR A 312 -29.42 13.71 30.88
CA THR A 312 -28.18 14.21 31.50
C THR A 312 -27.34 15.10 30.58
N GLN A 313 -27.57 15.04 29.27
CA GLN A 313 -26.73 15.66 28.24
C GLN A 313 -25.24 15.25 28.36
N GLY A 314 -25.01 13.99 28.72
CA GLY A 314 -23.66 13.40 28.86
C GLY A 314 -22.89 13.29 27.53
N THR A 315 -21.61 12.95 27.62
CA THR A 315 -20.75 12.83 26.43
C THR A 315 -21.16 11.65 25.53
N PRO A 316 -21.26 11.85 24.20
CA PRO A 316 -21.44 10.75 23.25
C PRO A 316 -20.16 9.90 23.14
N ASP A 317 -20.29 8.70 22.58
CA ASP A 317 -19.16 7.83 22.32
C ASP A 317 -18.27 8.38 21.20
N ASN A 318 -16.96 8.36 21.43
CA ASN A 318 -15.99 8.58 20.36
C ASN A 318 -15.80 7.28 19.55
N ILE A 319 -16.36 7.25 18.35
CA ILE A 319 -16.31 6.08 17.46
C ILE A 319 -14.89 5.80 16.94
N ASP A 320 -14.00 6.79 17.01
CA ASP A 320 -12.62 6.68 16.54
C ASP A 320 -11.67 6.22 17.66
N HIS A 321 -12.14 6.11 18.90
CA HIS A 321 -11.40 5.52 20.01
C HIS A 321 -11.11 4.02 19.78
N LEU A 322 -9.92 3.55 20.16
CA LEU A 322 -9.51 2.15 19.94
C LEU A 322 -10.26 1.11 20.80
N SER A 323 -11.05 1.50 21.79
CA SER A 323 -12.01 0.59 22.44
C SER A 323 -13.25 0.31 21.58
N ASN A 324 -13.51 1.17 20.58
CA ASN A 324 -14.63 1.09 19.64
C ASN A 324 -14.19 0.64 18.24
N ARG A 325 -12.90 0.39 18.05
CA ARG A 325 -12.29 -0.07 16.81
C ARG A 325 -11.42 -1.27 17.09
N ARG A 326 -11.54 -2.30 16.24
CA ARG A 326 -10.74 -3.52 16.37
C ARG A 326 -9.99 -3.80 15.07
N VAL A 327 -8.89 -4.52 15.22
CA VAL A 327 -8.12 -5.07 14.11
C VAL A 327 -8.67 -6.43 13.72
N ARG A 328 -9.14 -6.54 12.49
CA ARG A 328 -9.44 -7.81 11.82
C ARG A 328 -8.16 -8.27 11.13
N SER A 329 -7.57 -9.33 11.65
CA SER A 329 -6.31 -9.86 11.14
C SER A 329 -6.52 -10.83 9.97
N VAL A 330 -5.43 -11.17 9.27
CA VAL A 330 -5.45 -11.98 8.04
C VAL A 330 -6.26 -13.27 8.15
N GLY A 331 -6.16 -13.98 9.28
CA GLY A 331 -6.89 -15.23 9.49
C GLY A 331 -8.40 -15.03 9.56
N GLU A 332 -8.86 -13.98 10.22
CA GLU A 332 -10.29 -13.64 10.31
C GLU A 332 -10.86 -13.20 8.96
N LEU A 333 -10.08 -12.41 8.20
CA LEU A 333 -10.43 -11.99 6.85
C LEU A 333 -10.50 -13.18 5.88
N ALA A 334 -9.53 -14.10 5.97
CA ALA A 334 -9.53 -15.34 5.20
C ALA A 334 -10.70 -16.25 5.59
N GLN A 335 -11.03 -16.35 6.90
CA GLN A 335 -12.19 -17.08 7.39
C GLN A 335 -13.49 -16.53 6.79
N GLN A 336 -13.65 -15.20 6.72
CA GLN A 336 -14.82 -14.58 6.10
C GLN A 336 -14.93 -14.92 4.61
N ALA A 337 -13.83 -14.82 3.86
CA ALA A 337 -13.81 -15.18 2.44
C ALA A 337 -14.16 -16.68 2.23
N PHE A 338 -13.60 -17.55 3.07
CA PHE A 338 -13.87 -18.98 3.05
C PHE A 338 -15.35 -19.29 3.36
N ARG A 339 -15.91 -18.63 4.38
CA ARG A 339 -17.32 -18.73 4.78
C ARG A 339 -18.27 -18.32 3.66
N ILE A 340 -18.00 -17.23 2.94
CA ILE A 340 -18.81 -16.82 1.79
C ILE A 340 -18.85 -17.93 0.72
N GLY A 341 -17.70 -18.56 0.45
CA GLY A 341 -17.59 -19.71 -0.44
C GLY A 341 -18.45 -20.89 0.02
N PHE A 342 -18.43 -21.19 1.32
CA PHE A 342 -19.22 -22.27 1.92
C PHE A 342 -20.73 -22.01 1.92
N ILE A 343 -21.17 -20.78 2.15
CA ILE A 343 -22.60 -20.42 2.06
C ILE A 343 -23.11 -20.61 0.62
N ARG A 344 -22.30 -20.25 -0.39
CA ARG A 344 -22.62 -20.50 -1.80
C ARG A 344 -22.65 -22.00 -2.11
N LEU A 345 -21.72 -22.78 -1.54
CA LEU A 345 -21.69 -24.23 -1.66
C LEU A 345 -22.94 -24.88 -1.03
N GLU A 346 -23.32 -24.46 0.18
CA GLU A 346 -24.52 -24.93 0.88
C GLU A 346 -25.76 -24.78 0.01
N ARG A 347 -25.98 -23.58 -0.54
CA ARG A 347 -27.11 -23.30 -1.43
C ARG A 347 -27.11 -24.23 -2.65
N ASN A 348 -25.97 -24.40 -3.30
CA ASN A 348 -25.85 -25.28 -4.46
C ASN A 348 -26.16 -26.75 -4.11
N ILE A 349 -25.74 -27.21 -2.93
CA ILE A 349 -26.05 -28.57 -2.45
C ILE A 349 -27.54 -28.70 -2.20
N LYS A 350 -28.17 -27.74 -1.50
CA LYS A 350 -29.62 -27.73 -1.24
C LYS A 350 -30.44 -27.76 -2.52
N ASP A 351 -30.12 -26.90 -3.47
CA ASP A 351 -30.80 -26.84 -4.76
C ASP A 351 -30.69 -28.17 -5.53
N ARG A 352 -29.51 -28.83 -5.48
CA ARG A 352 -29.31 -30.15 -6.10
C ARG A 352 -30.05 -31.27 -5.39
N LEU A 353 -30.06 -31.28 -4.06
CA LEU A 353 -30.78 -32.28 -3.26
C LEU A 353 -32.28 -32.25 -3.56
N SER A 354 -32.87 -31.07 -3.74
CA SER A 354 -34.30 -30.93 -4.03
C SER A 354 -34.71 -31.23 -5.47
N ILE A 355 -33.77 -31.22 -6.42
CA ILE A 355 -34.01 -31.57 -7.84
C ILE A 355 -33.66 -33.04 -8.11
N ALA A 356 -33.02 -33.73 -7.18
CA ALA A 356 -32.51 -35.07 -7.40
C ALA A 356 -33.64 -36.08 -7.69
N ASP A 357 -33.47 -36.84 -8.79
CA ASP A 357 -34.37 -37.92 -9.16
C ASP A 357 -34.21 -39.10 -8.17
N PRO A 358 -35.28 -39.61 -7.55
CA PRO A 358 -35.25 -40.77 -6.65
C PRO A 358 -34.65 -42.04 -7.26
N THR A 359 -34.61 -42.14 -8.60
CA THR A 359 -34.07 -43.29 -9.33
C THR A 359 -32.55 -43.27 -9.48
N VAL A 360 -31.90 -42.12 -9.28
CA VAL A 360 -30.45 -41.95 -9.42
C VAL A 360 -29.77 -42.11 -8.07
N THR A 361 -28.74 -42.97 -7.99
CA THR A 361 -27.95 -43.08 -6.77
C THR A 361 -27.08 -41.83 -6.60
N LEU A 362 -27.50 -40.95 -5.71
CA LEU A 362 -26.71 -39.78 -5.32
C LEU A 362 -25.44 -40.20 -4.57
N THR A 363 -24.33 -39.56 -4.89
CA THR A 363 -23.08 -39.68 -4.16
C THR A 363 -22.59 -38.31 -3.73
N PRO A 364 -21.85 -38.20 -2.60
CA PRO A 364 -21.30 -36.94 -2.14
C PRO A 364 -20.52 -36.14 -3.21
N ASN A 365 -19.76 -36.84 -4.07
CA ASN A 365 -18.94 -36.22 -5.10
C ASN A 365 -19.75 -35.50 -6.20
N ILE A 366 -20.99 -35.92 -6.45
CA ILE A 366 -21.90 -35.25 -7.41
C ILE A 366 -22.47 -33.97 -6.79
N LEU A 367 -22.64 -33.93 -5.47
CA LEU A 367 -23.28 -32.82 -4.77
C LEU A 367 -22.30 -31.68 -4.45
N VAL A 368 -21.08 -32.03 -4.02
CA VAL A 368 -20.08 -31.06 -3.57
C VAL A 368 -19.26 -30.55 -4.75
N ASN A 369 -19.36 -29.24 -5.03
CA ASN A 369 -18.58 -28.57 -6.07
C ASN A 369 -17.64 -27.53 -5.45
N ALA A 370 -16.32 -27.69 -5.62
CA ALA A 370 -15.32 -26.78 -5.07
C ALA A 370 -15.34 -25.34 -5.65
N ARG A 371 -15.93 -25.12 -6.83
CA ARG A 371 -15.87 -23.82 -7.55
C ARG A 371 -16.24 -22.59 -6.71
N PRO A 372 -17.32 -22.59 -5.90
CA PRO A 372 -17.68 -21.41 -5.10
C PRO A 372 -16.63 -21.05 -4.04
N ILE A 373 -15.97 -22.04 -3.45
CA ILE A 373 -14.90 -21.83 -2.47
C ILE A 373 -13.67 -21.26 -3.19
N VAL A 374 -13.22 -21.93 -4.25
CA VAL A 374 -12.05 -21.49 -5.05
C VAL A 374 -12.24 -20.07 -5.57
N ALA A 375 -13.42 -19.75 -6.11
CA ALA A 375 -13.71 -18.41 -6.61
C ALA A 375 -13.64 -17.34 -5.50
N SER A 376 -14.20 -17.62 -4.32
CA SER A 376 -14.17 -16.69 -3.17
C SER A 376 -12.74 -16.45 -2.66
N MET A 377 -11.94 -17.51 -2.56
CA MET A 377 -10.55 -17.40 -2.11
C MET A 377 -9.67 -16.68 -3.15
N ASN A 378 -9.84 -16.97 -4.44
CA ASN A 378 -9.14 -16.28 -5.52
C ASN A 378 -9.52 -14.79 -5.61
N GLU A 379 -10.79 -14.44 -5.37
CA GLU A 379 -11.24 -13.05 -5.31
C GLU A 379 -10.55 -12.30 -4.16
N PHE A 380 -10.47 -12.93 -2.98
CA PHE A 380 -9.84 -12.35 -1.78
C PHE A 380 -8.32 -12.16 -1.93
N PHE A 381 -7.58 -13.22 -2.26
CA PHE A 381 -6.11 -13.18 -2.38
C PHE A 381 -5.61 -12.58 -3.70
N GLY A 382 -6.42 -12.61 -4.76
CA GLY A 382 -6.04 -12.16 -6.10
C GLY A 382 -6.43 -10.71 -6.41
N SER A 383 -7.63 -10.28 -6.02
CA SER A 383 -8.16 -8.95 -6.37
C SER A 383 -8.69 -8.14 -5.18
N GLY A 384 -8.62 -8.70 -3.97
CA GLY A 384 -9.13 -8.04 -2.76
C GLY A 384 -8.38 -6.74 -2.47
N GLN A 385 -9.10 -5.72 -2.02
CA GLN A 385 -8.52 -4.41 -1.70
C GLN A 385 -7.43 -4.48 -0.60
N LEU A 386 -7.51 -5.46 0.30
CA LEU A 386 -6.53 -5.67 1.38
C LEU A 386 -5.36 -6.58 0.96
N SER A 387 -5.47 -7.24 -0.21
CA SER A 387 -4.40 -8.06 -0.76
C SER A 387 -3.50 -7.19 -1.63
N HIS A 388 -2.41 -6.70 -1.06
CA HIS A 388 -1.46 -5.86 -1.76
C HIS A 388 -0.29 -6.66 -2.32
N TYR A 389 0.31 -6.17 -3.40
CA TYR A 389 1.69 -6.52 -3.75
C TYR A 389 2.59 -6.18 -2.57
N MET A 390 3.44 -7.12 -2.16
CA MET A 390 4.39 -6.88 -1.07
C MET A 390 5.31 -5.73 -1.49
N ASP A 391 5.57 -4.80 -0.56
CA ASP A 391 6.51 -3.70 -0.79
C ASP A 391 7.89 -4.23 -0.45
N GLN A 392 8.73 -4.38 -1.46
CA GLN A 392 10.02 -5.06 -1.38
C GLN A 392 11.13 -4.14 -1.88
N THR A 393 10.99 -2.86 -1.56
CA THR A 393 12.08 -1.90 -1.77
C THR A 393 13.26 -2.25 -0.87
N ASN A 394 13.01 -2.57 0.40
CA ASN A 394 14.00 -3.05 1.37
C ASN A 394 13.32 -3.81 2.53
N PRO A 395 14.08 -4.50 3.41
CA PRO A 395 13.49 -5.27 4.52
C PRO A 395 12.64 -4.45 5.50
N LEU A 396 12.96 -3.17 5.72
CA LEU A 396 12.14 -2.31 6.58
C LEU A 396 10.76 -2.06 5.94
N ALA A 397 10.72 -1.84 4.62
CA ALA A 397 9.47 -1.66 3.88
C ALA A 397 8.59 -2.92 3.93
N GLU A 398 9.20 -4.10 3.82
CA GLU A 398 8.52 -5.40 3.94
C GLU A 398 7.83 -5.56 5.29
N LEU A 399 8.59 -5.38 6.37
CA LEU A 399 8.09 -5.54 7.73
C LEU A 399 6.99 -4.52 8.05
N GLU A 400 7.17 -3.28 7.63
CA GLU A 400 6.17 -2.22 7.74
C GLU A 400 4.89 -2.52 6.94
N HIS A 401 4.98 -3.29 5.86
CA HIS A 401 3.79 -3.71 5.12
C HIS A 401 3.05 -4.84 5.85
N LEU A 402 3.78 -5.80 6.45
CA LEU A 402 3.20 -6.87 7.26
C LEU A 402 2.44 -6.34 8.48
N ARG A 403 2.95 -5.27 9.11
CA ARG A 403 2.37 -4.64 10.31
C ARG A 403 1.33 -3.55 10.02
N ARG A 404 0.92 -3.40 8.76
CA ARG A 404 -0.01 -2.33 8.35
C ARG A 404 -1.44 -2.62 8.77
N VAL A 405 -2.10 -1.58 9.26
CA VAL A 405 -3.52 -1.59 9.58
C VAL A 405 -4.24 -0.53 8.73
N SER A 406 -5.20 -0.95 7.91
CA SER A 406 -5.98 -0.06 7.06
C SER A 406 -7.42 0.09 7.54
N SER A 407 -7.92 1.32 7.61
CA SER A 407 -9.35 1.60 7.80
C SER A 407 -10.17 1.40 6.52
N LEU A 408 -9.51 1.09 5.39
CA LEU A 408 -10.16 0.86 4.10
C LEU A 408 -10.60 -0.60 3.94
N GLY A 409 -11.28 -0.93 2.85
CA GLY A 409 -11.69 -2.30 2.53
C GLY A 409 -13.16 -2.60 2.86
N PRO A 410 -13.60 -3.84 2.59
CA PRO A 410 -14.98 -4.26 2.83
C PRO A 410 -15.39 -4.08 4.29
N GLY A 411 -16.54 -3.44 4.55
CA GLY A 411 -16.99 -3.14 5.91
C GLY A 411 -16.27 -1.97 6.61
N GLY A 412 -15.20 -1.43 6.01
CA GLY A 412 -14.48 -0.25 6.47
C GLY A 412 -14.97 1.05 5.82
N LEU A 413 -14.06 2.01 5.69
CA LEU A 413 -14.31 3.33 5.11
C LEU A 413 -13.85 3.39 3.65
N THR A 414 -14.44 4.31 2.88
CA THR A 414 -13.91 4.74 1.59
C THR A 414 -13.19 6.07 1.74
N ARG A 415 -12.23 6.36 0.86
CA ARG A 415 -11.43 7.60 0.91
C ARG A 415 -12.30 8.85 0.94
N ASP A 416 -13.35 8.88 0.12
CA ASP A 416 -14.23 10.04 -0.05
C ASP A 416 -15.21 10.23 1.12
N ARG A 417 -15.48 9.17 1.89
CA ARG A 417 -16.36 9.23 3.07
C ARG A 417 -15.60 9.45 4.37
N ALA A 418 -14.28 9.31 4.36
CA ALA A 418 -13.46 9.48 5.53
C ALA A 418 -13.17 10.97 5.79
N GLY A 419 -13.89 11.54 6.77
CA GLY A 419 -13.68 12.91 7.23
C GLY A 419 -12.35 13.11 7.97
N ILE A 420 -12.14 14.32 8.50
CA ILE A 420 -10.89 14.69 9.18
C ILE A 420 -10.74 13.96 10.52
N ALA A 421 -11.81 13.85 11.31
CA ALA A 421 -11.78 13.26 12.66
C ALA A 421 -11.19 11.83 12.69
N VAL A 422 -11.54 10.99 11.72
CA VAL A 422 -11.02 9.62 11.61
C VAL A 422 -9.55 9.57 11.17
N ARG A 423 -9.07 10.62 10.49
CA ARG A 423 -7.67 10.69 10.01
C ARG A 423 -6.73 11.25 11.08
N ASP A 424 -7.28 11.88 12.10
CA ASP A 424 -6.53 12.54 13.15
C ASP A 424 -5.96 11.53 14.17
N VAL A 425 -4.93 11.94 14.90
CA VAL A 425 -4.34 11.13 15.96
C VAL A 425 -5.22 11.22 17.21
N GLN A 426 -5.64 10.06 17.72
CA GLN A 426 -6.44 9.98 18.95
C GLN A 426 -5.55 9.62 20.15
N PRO A 427 -5.86 10.08 21.38
CA PRO A 427 -5.12 9.71 22.58
C PRO A 427 -4.97 8.20 22.77
N SER A 428 -6.02 7.43 22.47
CA SER A 428 -6.01 5.96 22.54
C SER A 428 -4.97 5.27 21.65
N HIS A 429 -4.45 5.96 20.62
CA HIS A 429 -3.38 5.42 19.77
C HIS A 429 -2.07 5.21 20.55
N TYR A 430 -1.89 5.89 21.68
CA TYR A 430 -0.67 5.80 22.48
C TYR A 430 -0.31 4.34 22.79
N GLY A 431 0.91 3.95 22.43
CA GLY A 431 1.43 2.60 22.63
C GLY A 431 0.82 1.48 21.78
N ARG A 432 -0.16 1.80 20.91
CA ARG A 432 -0.91 0.83 20.10
C ARG A 432 -0.72 1.02 18.61
N VAL A 433 -0.77 2.27 18.17
CA VAL A 433 -0.61 2.67 16.77
C VAL A 433 0.48 3.74 16.73
N ASP A 434 1.37 3.66 15.74
CA ASP A 434 2.39 4.67 15.52
C ASP A 434 1.73 6.03 15.23
N ALA A 435 2.00 7.00 16.11
CA ALA A 435 1.46 8.35 15.99
C ALA A 435 2.15 9.19 14.90
N ILE A 436 3.31 8.76 14.41
CA ILE A 436 4.15 9.49 13.45
C ILE A 436 3.95 8.90 12.05
N MET A 437 3.94 7.57 11.93
CA MET A 437 4.03 6.92 10.62
C MET A 437 2.67 6.71 9.94
N THR A 438 2.41 7.55 8.94
CA THR A 438 1.31 7.39 7.96
C THR A 438 1.73 7.98 6.61
N PRO A 439 1.18 7.52 5.46
CA PRO A 439 1.42 8.16 4.17
C PRO A 439 0.98 9.64 4.16
N GLU A 440 1.68 10.49 3.41
CA GLU A 440 1.34 11.92 3.24
C GLU A 440 0.15 12.18 2.29
N GLY A 441 -0.16 11.22 1.42
CA GLY A 441 -1.15 11.37 0.35
C GLY A 441 -2.61 11.22 0.82
N PRO A 442 -3.54 10.88 -0.09
CA PRO A 442 -4.98 10.80 0.23
C PRO A 442 -5.33 9.71 1.27
N ASN A 443 -4.39 8.84 1.61
CA ASN A 443 -4.53 7.80 2.63
C ASN A 443 -4.02 8.21 4.01
N ILE A 444 -3.64 9.48 4.22
CA ILE A 444 -3.22 9.98 5.54
C ILE A 444 -4.26 9.66 6.60
N GLY A 445 -3.81 9.04 7.71
CA GLY A 445 -4.66 8.63 8.83
C GLY A 445 -5.55 7.39 8.56
N LEU A 446 -5.58 6.89 7.31
CA LEU A 446 -6.36 5.70 6.94
C LEU A 446 -5.52 4.44 6.85
N ASN A 447 -4.23 4.60 6.54
CA ASN A 447 -3.24 3.52 6.60
C ASN A 447 -2.28 3.85 7.74
N LEU A 448 -2.42 3.10 8.82
CA LEU A 448 -1.69 3.27 10.07
C LEU A 448 -0.76 2.08 10.27
N GLN A 449 0.26 2.25 11.11
CA GLN A 449 1.21 1.19 11.48
C GLN A 449 1.04 0.82 12.95
N LEU A 450 1.17 -0.47 13.28
CA LEU A 450 1.22 -0.90 14.68
C LEU A 450 2.47 -0.32 15.36
N ALA A 451 2.32 0.18 16.57
CA ALA A 451 3.46 0.54 17.40
C ALA A 451 4.31 -0.71 17.72
N THR A 452 5.56 -0.52 18.11
CA THR A 452 6.57 -1.60 18.20
C THR A 452 6.13 -2.74 19.13
N TYR A 453 5.64 -2.38 20.32
CA TYR A 453 5.30 -3.33 21.38
C TYR A 453 3.80 -3.67 21.47
N THR A 454 3.02 -3.24 20.48
CA THR A 454 1.57 -3.50 20.46
C THR A 454 1.27 -4.99 20.40
N ARG A 455 0.28 -5.40 21.19
CA ARG A 455 -0.33 -6.73 21.09
C ARG A 455 -1.76 -6.61 20.57
N VAL A 456 -2.17 -7.58 19.74
CA VAL A 456 -3.58 -7.76 19.37
C VAL A 456 -4.13 -8.89 20.24
N ASN A 457 -5.18 -8.62 21.01
CA ASN A 457 -5.80 -9.64 21.85
C ASN A 457 -6.78 -10.54 21.06
N GLU A 458 -7.37 -11.52 21.72
CA GLU A 458 -8.26 -12.51 21.09
C GLU A 458 -9.53 -11.90 20.45
N PHE A 459 -9.94 -10.71 20.90
CA PHE A 459 -11.09 -9.98 20.36
C PHE A 459 -10.71 -8.99 19.26
N GLY A 460 -9.41 -8.86 18.94
CA GLY A 460 -8.89 -7.91 17.95
C GLY A 460 -8.66 -6.50 18.49
N PHE A 461 -8.79 -6.25 19.79
CA PHE A 461 -8.43 -4.95 20.37
C PHE A 461 -6.92 -4.83 20.56
N LEU A 462 -6.43 -3.59 20.49
CA LEU A 462 -5.00 -3.29 20.62
C LEU A 462 -4.66 -3.01 22.08
N GLU A 463 -3.57 -3.61 22.55
CA GLU A 463 -3.07 -3.50 23.92
C GLU A 463 -1.65 -2.94 23.92
N ALA A 464 -1.34 -2.12 24.93
CA ALA A 464 -0.03 -1.54 25.17
C ALA A 464 0.56 -2.03 26.50
N PRO A 465 1.88 -2.25 26.60
CA PRO A 465 2.53 -2.74 27.82
C PRO A 465 2.89 -1.62 28.80
N TYR A 466 2.62 -1.86 30.08
CA TYR A 466 2.88 -0.96 31.19
C TYR A 466 3.54 -1.70 32.37
N ARG A 467 4.43 -1.03 33.10
CA ARG A 467 5.04 -1.53 34.34
C ARG A 467 4.22 -1.11 35.54
N LYS A 468 3.91 -2.05 36.41
CA LYS A 468 3.13 -1.80 37.62
C LYS A 468 3.92 -1.03 38.66
N VAL A 469 3.25 -0.12 39.38
CA VAL A 469 3.81 0.61 40.50
C VAL A 469 3.30 0.02 41.82
N GLU A 470 4.22 -0.33 42.71
CA GLU A 470 3.92 -0.77 44.08
C GLU A 470 4.05 0.39 45.07
N HIS A 471 3.03 0.56 45.91
CA HIS A 471 3.02 1.60 46.94
C HIS A 471 3.38 1.04 48.32
N LYS A 472 4.34 1.67 48.99
CA LYS A 472 4.71 1.39 50.39
C LYS A 472 4.60 2.69 51.19
N GLY A 473 3.41 2.96 51.71
CA GLY A 473 3.10 4.20 52.41
C GLY A 473 3.01 5.37 51.43
N LYS A 474 3.92 6.35 51.51
CA LYS A 474 4.01 7.49 50.59
C LYS A 474 4.99 7.26 49.43
N ASP A 475 5.76 6.19 49.48
CA ASP A 475 6.75 5.87 48.46
C ASP A 475 6.11 4.97 47.40
N ALA A 476 6.48 5.19 46.14
CA ALA A 476 6.05 4.40 44.99
C ALA A 476 7.28 3.80 44.29
N PHE A 477 7.19 2.52 43.93
CA PHE A 477 8.27 1.73 43.35
C PHE A 477 7.83 1.14 42.02
N VAL A 478 8.54 1.46 40.94
CA VAL A 478 8.32 0.85 39.64
C VAL A 478 8.85 -0.58 39.67
N THR A 479 7.99 -1.55 39.33
CA THR A 479 8.34 -2.97 39.30
C THR A 479 8.69 -3.45 37.89
N ASP A 480 9.23 -4.67 37.77
CA ASP A 480 9.47 -5.32 36.48
C ASP A 480 8.27 -6.13 35.97
N GLU A 481 7.15 -6.13 36.71
CA GLU A 481 5.88 -6.76 36.29
C GLU A 481 5.26 -5.93 35.15
N VAL A 482 5.22 -6.49 33.94
CA VAL A 482 4.60 -5.88 32.76
C VAL A 482 3.17 -6.39 32.58
N VAL A 483 2.23 -5.46 32.47
CA VAL A 483 0.80 -5.70 32.22
C VAL A 483 0.41 -5.05 30.91
N TYR A 484 -0.32 -5.78 30.07
CA TYR A 484 -0.90 -5.25 28.83
C TYR A 484 -2.31 -4.74 29.11
N LEU A 485 -2.59 -3.49 28.72
CA LEU A 485 -3.90 -2.87 28.91
C LEU A 485 -4.53 -2.49 27.56
N SER A 486 -5.83 -2.74 27.42
CA SER A 486 -6.63 -2.21 26.29
C SER A 486 -6.84 -0.69 26.46
N ALA A 487 -7.36 -0.05 25.41
CA ALA A 487 -7.56 1.40 25.44
C ALA A 487 -8.58 1.86 26.50
N ASP A 488 -9.62 1.06 26.78
CA ASP A 488 -10.62 1.33 27.82
C ASP A 488 -10.14 0.98 29.24
N ASP A 489 -9.25 0.00 29.38
CA ASP A 489 -8.64 -0.30 30.68
C ASP A 489 -7.63 0.77 31.08
N GLU A 490 -6.86 1.30 30.13
CA GLU A 490 -5.89 2.38 30.36
C GLU A 490 -6.51 3.63 30.99
N GLU A 491 -7.73 4.00 30.59
CA GLU A 491 -8.40 5.21 31.08
C GLU A 491 -8.69 5.18 32.59
N GLN A 492 -8.69 4.00 33.21
CA GLN A 492 -8.97 3.82 34.64
C GLN A 492 -7.76 4.10 35.54
N TYR A 493 -6.56 4.25 34.96
CA TYR A 493 -5.30 4.32 35.68
C TYR A 493 -4.51 5.59 35.36
N ARG A 494 -3.70 6.05 36.32
CA ARG A 494 -2.76 7.15 36.13
C ARG A 494 -1.40 6.60 35.70
N ILE A 495 -1.03 6.84 34.44
CA ILE A 495 0.18 6.26 33.84
C ILE A 495 1.24 7.33 33.59
N ALA A 496 2.42 7.15 34.18
CA ALA A 496 3.56 8.04 33.99
C ALA A 496 4.44 7.61 32.79
N GLU A 497 5.24 8.55 32.27
CA GLU A 497 6.18 8.28 31.18
C GLU A 497 7.33 7.35 31.59
N ALA A 498 7.88 6.59 30.63
CA ALA A 498 8.97 5.63 30.86
C ALA A 498 10.23 6.28 31.44
N THR A 499 10.43 7.58 31.20
CA THR A 499 11.64 8.32 31.61
C THR A 499 11.52 8.99 32.98
N ILE A 500 10.51 8.63 33.77
CA ILE A 500 10.35 9.09 35.15
C ILE A 500 11.60 8.78 35.99
N LEU A 501 12.02 9.76 36.80
CA LEU A 501 13.23 9.63 37.60
C LEU A 501 13.02 8.62 38.74
N THR A 502 13.85 7.57 38.72
CA THR A 502 13.89 6.52 39.74
C THR A 502 15.31 6.32 40.26
N ASN A 503 15.46 5.73 41.45
CA ASN A 503 16.75 5.24 41.93
C ASN A 503 16.97 3.77 41.54
N ASP A 504 18.15 3.20 41.87
CA ASP A 504 18.53 1.81 41.56
C ASP A 504 17.57 0.73 42.09
N LYS A 505 16.64 1.09 43.00
CA LYS A 505 15.62 0.19 43.54
C LYS A 505 14.23 0.44 42.94
N GLY A 506 14.13 1.24 41.88
CA GLY A 506 12.89 1.61 41.21
C GLY A 506 12.03 2.64 41.96
N LYS A 507 12.52 3.23 43.06
CA LYS A 507 11.75 4.24 43.82
C LYS A 507 11.68 5.54 43.01
N ILE A 508 10.46 6.04 42.78
CA ILE A 508 10.21 7.34 42.15
C ILE A 508 10.76 8.45 43.07
N THR A 509 11.63 9.32 42.53
CA THR A 509 12.33 10.34 43.33
C THR A 509 11.68 11.72 43.30
N VAL A 510 10.66 11.92 42.46
CA VAL A 510 9.92 13.17 42.35
C VAL A 510 8.66 13.14 43.22
N ASP A 511 8.16 14.30 43.65
CA ASP A 511 6.92 14.41 44.43
C ASP A 511 5.66 14.35 43.55
N ARG A 512 5.78 14.89 42.33
CA ARG A 512 4.72 14.96 41.31
C ARG A 512 5.32 14.65 39.95
N ALA A 513 4.55 13.98 39.11
CA ALA A 513 4.92 13.68 37.74
C ALA A 513 3.74 13.93 36.78
N PRO A 514 4.00 14.27 35.51
CA PRO A 514 2.98 14.24 34.49
C PRO A 514 2.54 12.80 34.25
N VAL A 515 1.22 12.58 34.23
CA VAL A 515 0.59 11.29 33.95
C VAL A 515 -0.50 11.47 32.92
N ARG A 516 -0.77 10.40 32.18
CA ARG A 516 -1.97 10.26 31.35
C ARG A 516 -3.09 9.68 32.21
N TYR A 517 -4.28 10.26 32.11
CA TYR A 517 -5.48 9.81 32.82
C TYR A 517 -6.74 10.25 32.04
N GLU A 518 -7.66 9.33 31.78
CA GLU A 518 -8.91 9.60 31.00
C GLU A 518 -8.67 10.32 29.66
N GLY A 519 -7.55 10.00 28.98
CA GLY A 519 -7.17 10.60 27.69
C GLY A 519 -6.48 11.97 27.76
N ASP A 520 -6.39 12.57 28.94
CA ASP A 520 -5.74 13.86 29.18
C ASP A 520 -4.39 13.74 29.89
N PHE A 521 -3.58 14.80 29.81
CA PHE A 521 -2.32 14.94 30.56
C PHE A 521 -2.54 15.78 31.83
N VAL A 522 -2.32 15.17 32.99
CA VAL A 522 -2.49 15.82 34.30
C VAL A 522 -1.25 15.62 35.19
N LEU A 523 -1.10 16.45 36.23
CA LEU A 523 -0.02 16.30 37.21
C LEU A 523 -0.52 15.54 38.45
N ALA A 524 -0.09 14.30 38.63
CA ALA A 524 -0.41 13.48 39.79
C ALA A 524 0.69 13.51 40.86
N TYR A 525 0.32 13.21 42.11
CA TYR A 525 1.32 12.93 43.16
C TYR A 525 1.83 11.50 43.02
N THR A 526 3.06 11.27 43.42
CA THR A 526 3.72 9.95 43.34
C THR A 526 2.92 8.78 43.95
N PRO A 527 2.20 8.93 45.07
CA PRO A 527 1.33 7.87 45.60
C PRO A 527 0.10 7.53 44.75
N ASP A 528 -0.26 8.39 43.79
CA ASP A 528 -1.44 8.20 42.93
C ASP A 528 -1.06 7.58 41.56
N ILE A 529 0.22 7.32 41.30
CA ILE A 529 0.71 6.77 40.03
C ILE A 529 0.56 5.25 40.06
N ASP A 530 -0.30 4.71 39.21
CA ASP A 530 -0.60 3.27 39.17
C ASP A 530 0.37 2.49 38.27
N PHE A 531 0.78 3.09 37.15
CA PHE A 531 1.63 2.46 36.14
C PHE A 531 2.66 3.42 35.54
N VAL A 532 3.68 2.86 34.91
CA VAL A 532 4.68 3.57 34.10
C VAL A 532 4.78 2.88 32.73
N ASP A 533 5.00 3.65 31.66
CA ASP A 533 5.27 3.07 30.33
C ASP A 533 6.41 2.04 30.39
N ALA A 534 6.22 0.88 29.75
CA ALA A 534 7.20 -0.20 29.84
C ALA A 534 8.53 0.12 29.13
N HIS A 535 8.49 0.95 28.09
CA HIS A 535 9.67 1.32 27.29
C HIS A 535 9.48 2.72 26.67
N PRO A 536 10.52 3.57 26.52
CA PRO A 536 10.38 4.93 25.97
C PRO A 536 9.91 4.95 24.50
N ALA A 537 10.32 3.97 23.69
CA ALA A 537 9.90 3.82 22.29
C ALA A 537 8.47 3.27 22.10
N ILE A 538 7.66 3.16 23.16
CA ILE A 538 6.32 2.54 23.11
C ILE A 538 5.39 3.19 22.07
N MET A 539 5.50 4.50 21.84
CA MET A 539 4.65 5.25 20.91
C MET A 539 5.08 5.17 19.43
N THR A 540 6.25 4.59 19.15
CA THR A 540 6.79 4.50 17.78
C THR A 540 6.54 3.14 17.16
N GLY A 541 6.27 3.11 15.86
CA GLY A 541 6.39 1.94 15.01
C GLY A 541 7.85 1.63 14.68
N VAL A 542 8.06 0.68 13.77
CA VAL A 542 9.40 0.17 13.49
C VAL A 542 10.26 1.18 12.74
N SER A 543 9.70 1.81 11.70
CA SER A 543 10.38 2.78 10.84
C SER A 543 10.64 4.10 11.54
N SER A 544 9.67 4.63 12.28
CA SER A 544 9.86 5.83 13.11
C SER A 544 10.80 5.53 14.29
N GLY A 545 10.68 4.37 14.92
CA GLY A 545 11.57 3.89 15.97
C GLY A 545 13.01 3.59 15.52
N SER A 546 13.28 3.54 14.21
CA SER A 546 14.62 3.38 13.63
C SER A 546 15.37 4.72 13.44
N ILE A 547 14.73 5.85 13.74
CA ILE A 547 15.34 7.18 13.65
C ILE A 547 15.91 7.55 15.02
N PRO A 548 17.23 7.65 15.19
CA PRO A 548 17.82 8.04 16.46
C PRO A 548 17.44 9.49 16.76
N PHE A 549 17.32 9.89 18.03
CA PHE A 549 17.00 11.28 18.41
C PHE A 549 15.73 11.87 17.76
N ILE A 550 14.77 11.03 17.35
CA ILE A 550 13.50 11.48 16.73
C ILE A 550 12.72 12.48 17.60
N SER A 551 12.91 12.44 18.93
CA SER A 551 12.32 13.39 19.88
C SER A 551 12.79 14.84 19.68
N SER A 552 13.88 15.04 18.94
CA SER A 552 14.46 16.35 18.61
C SER A 552 14.02 16.88 17.24
N ASP A 553 13.18 16.14 16.52
CA ASP A 553 12.67 16.52 15.21
C ASP A 553 11.19 16.92 15.28
N ALA A 554 10.78 17.84 14.42
CA ALA A 554 9.35 18.14 14.24
C ALA A 554 8.59 16.92 13.71
N GLY A 555 7.43 16.61 14.32
CA GLY A 555 6.67 15.37 14.01
C GLY A 555 6.33 15.17 12.53
N ALA A 556 5.94 16.24 11.82
CA ALA A 556 5.69 16.17 10.39
C ALA A 556 6.95 15.81 9.58
N ARG A 557 8.16 16.18 10.03
CA ARG A 557 9.41 15.81 9.37
C ARG A 557 9.82 14.37 9.69
N ALA A 558 9.62 13.96 10.94
CA ALA A 558 9.81 12.58 11.36
C ALA A 558 8.92 11.60 10.58
N GLN A 559 7.66 11.99 10.28
CA GLN A 559 6.76 11.25 9.42
C GLN A 559 7.34 11.03 8.01
N VAL A 560 7.81 12.11 7.36
CA VAL A 560 8.36 11.98 6.01
C VAL A 560 9.67 11.18 6.02
N ALA A 561 10.51 11.38 7.02
CA ALA A 561 11.74 10.60 7.19
C ALA A 561 11.48 9.10 7.36
N SER A 562 10.45 8.73 8.13
CA SER A 562 10.02 7.34 8.31
C SER A 562 9.56 6.74 6.99
N ASN A 563 8.79 7.50 6.18
CA ASN A 563 8.40 7.09 4.84
C ASN A 563 9.59 6.92 3.89
N MET A 564 10.59 7.81 3.96
CA MET A 564 11.78 7.74 3.10
C MET A 564 12.69 6.57 3.41
N SER A 565 12.80 6.16 4.67
CA SER A 565 13.61 5.01 5.07
C SER A 565 13.13 3.73 4.36
N LYS A 566 11.81 3.58 4.15
CA LYS A 566 11.25 2.48 3.35
C LYS A 566 11.54 2.57 1.85
N GLN A 567 11.91 3.75 1.36
CA GLN A 567 12.22 3.98 -0.06
C GLN A 567 13.69 3.75 -0.39
N ALA A 568 14.54 3.48 0.60
CA ALA A 568 15.97 3.28 0.42
C ALA A 568 16.24 1.99 -0.38
N VAL A 569 17.04 2.08 -1.45
CA VAL A 569 17.39 0.91 -2.27
C VAL A 569 18.54 0.12 -1.64
N PRO A 570 18.55 -1.22 -1.75
CA PRO A 570 19.68 -2.03 -1.31
C PRO A 570 20.92 -1.69 -2.11
N LEU A 571 21.99 -1.32 -1.40
CA LEU A 571 23.30 -1.03 -1.97
C LEU A 571 24.09 -2.33 -2.16
N ILE A 572 25.11 -2.32 -3.02
CA ILE A 572 26.03 -3.46 -3.18
C ILE A 572 26.83 -3.71 -1.91
N THR A 573 27.24 -2.65 -1.21
CA THR A 573 28.08 -2.72 0.00
C THR A 573 27.45 -1.94 1.15
N PRO A 574 26.29 -2.34 1.70
CA PRO A 574 25.63 -1.57 2.75
C PRO A 574 26.47 -1.52 4.04
N MET A 575 26.27 -0.47 4.85
CA MET A 575 26.93 -0.31 6.15
C MET A 575 25.90 -0.12 7.26
N ALA A 576 26.07 -0.82 8.39
CA ALA A 576 25.21 -0.60 9.55
C ALA A 576 25.43 0.81 10.12
N PRO A 577 24.38 1.51 10.57
CA PRO A 577 24.50 2.86 11.09
C PRO A 577 25.33 2.88 12.37
N ILE A 578 26.27 3.83 12.45
CA ILE A 578 27.11 4.06 13.63
C ILE A 578 26.22 4.43 14.83
N VAL A 579 25.26 5.33 14.61
CA VAL A 579 24.25 5.74 15.59
C VAL A 579 22.95 5.02 15.27
N GLY A 580 22.58 3.98 16.02
CA GLY A 580 21.34 3.24 15.83
C GLY A 580 20.34 3.48 16.96
N THR A 581 19.24 2.73 16.96
CA THR A 581 18.24 2.75 18.03
C THR A 581 18.10 1.42 18.78
N GLY A 582 18.74 0.36 18.27
CA GLY A 582 18.68 -0.99 18.84
C GLY A 582 17.61 -1.86 18.18
N ILE A 583 16.71 -1.29 17.36
CA ILE A 583 15.69 -2.06 16.63
C ILE A 583 16.24 -2.74 15.37
N GLU A 584 17.38 -2.27 14.86
CA GLU A 584 18.02 -2.72 13.63
C GLU A 584 18.14 -4.25 13.48
N PRO A 585 18.66 -5.01 14.48
CA PRO A 585 18.75 -6.46 14.37
C PRO A 585 17.37 -7.16 14.37
N HIS A 586 16.40 -6.61 15.09
CA HIS A 586 15.05 -7.17 15.17
C HIS A 586 14.29 -7.05 13.85
N VAL A 587 14.53 -5.97 13.08
CA VAL A 587 13.97 -5.82 11.72
C VAL A 587 14.48 -6.93 10.81
N ILE A 588 15.78 -7.18 10.82
CA ILE A 588 16.40 -8.20 9.97
C ILE A 588 15.93 -9.60 10.38
N ALA A 589 15.88 -9.90 11.68
CA ALA A 589 15.39 -11.17 12.19
C ALA A 589 13.93 -11.43 11.79
N ALA A 590 13.04 -10.44 11.94
CA ALA A 590 11.61 -10.59 11.65
C ALA A 590 11.29 -10.80 10.15
N THR A 591 12.13 -10.30 9.25
CA THR A 591 11.91 -10.44 7.79
C THR A 591 12.36 -11.80 7.24
N GLY A 592 13.18 -12.54 7.98
CA GLY A 592 13.73 -13.82 7.52
C GLY A 592 14.54 -13.72 6.23
N ARG A 593 15.16 -12.54 5.98
CA ARG A 593 16.03 -12.30 4.82
C ARG A 593 17.50 -12.63 5.12
N SER A 594 17.93 -12.45 6.37
CA SER A 594 19.19 -13.01 6.88
C SER A 594 18.97 -14.43 7.41
N ILE A 595 20.02 -15.24 7.36
CA ILE A 595 19.96 -16.63 7.82
C ILE A 595 20.73 -16.74 9.13
N VAL A 596 20.09 -17.32 10.13
CA VAL A 596 20.66 -17.59 11.45
C VAL A 596 20.89 -19.09 11.64
N SER A 597 21.84 -19.45 12.50
CA SER A 597 22.06 -20.85 12.88
C SER A 597 20.87 -21.37 13.68
N LYS A 598 20.35 -22.54 13.33
CA LYS A 598 19.27 -23.22 14.05
C LYS A 598 19.75 -23.91 15.33
N ASN A 599 21.01 -24.30 15.36
CA ASN A 599 21.61 -25.05 16.45
C ASN A 599 23.05 -24.57 16.68
N ASP A 600 23.57 -24.81 17.88
CA ASP A 600 25.00 -24.70 18.17
C ASP A 600 25.79 -25.70 17.30
N GLY A 601 26.94 -25.26 16.78
CA GLY A 601 27.77 -26.13 15.95
C GLY A 601 28.99 -25.44 15.34
N THR A 602 29.64 -26.16 14.42
CA THR A 602 30.82 -25.68 13.69
C THR A 602 30.53 -25.64 12.18
N VAL A 603 30.91 -24.54 11.52
CA VAL A 603 30.77 -24.39 10.06
C VAL A 603 31.72 -25.35 9.35
N GLU A 604 31.19 -26.37 8.68
CA GLU A 604 31.96 -27.38 7.96
C GLU A 604 32.24 -26.94 6.51
N TYR A 605 31.27 -26.24 5.90
CA TYR A 605 31.32 -25.75 4.53
C TYR A 605 30.65 -24.38 4.39
N VAL A 606 31.24 -23.51 3.57
CA VAL A 606 30.66 -22.21 3.20
C VAL A 606 31.08 -21.85 1.78
N ASP A 607 30.10 -21.50 0.94
CA ASP A 607 30.30 -20.85 -0.35
C ASP A 607 29.18 -19.81 -0.59
N SER A 608 29.09 -19.30 -1.83
CA SER A 608 28.08 -18.31 -2.20
C SER A 608 26.67 -18.88 -2.40
N GLU A 609 26.47 -20.19 -2.37
CA GLU A 609 25.19 -20.87 -2.62
C GLU A 609 24.63 -21.57 -1.38
N ARG A 610 25.50 -22.06 -0.49
CA ARG A 610 25.11 -22.78 0.72
C ARG A 610 26.12 -22.71 1.85
N ILE A 611 25.62 -22.95 3.06
CA ILE A 611 26.39 -23.12 4.29
C ILE A 611 25.99 -24.44 4.92
N GLU A 612 26.97 -25.19 5.42
CA GLU A 612 26.73 -26.44 6.15
C GLU A 612 27.32 -26.32 7.56
N VAL A 613 26.48 -26.51 8.58
CA VAL A 613 26.86 -26.44 10.00
C VAL A 613 26.72 -27.83 10.61
N ARG A 614 27.81 -28.36 11.14
CA ARG A 614 27.83 -29.60 11.91
C ARG A 614 27.42 -29.29 13.35
N THR A 615 26.27 -29.80 13.77
CA THR A 615 25.78 -29.61 15.14
C THR A 615 26.59 -30.45 16.13
N ASP A 616 26.51 -30.10 17.41
CA ASP A 616 27.13 -30.87 18.50
C ASP A 616 26.63 -32.33 18.54
N ASN A 617 25.38 -32.57 18.09
CA ASN A 617 24.78 -33.90 17.95
C ASN A 617 25.25 -34.67 16.71
N ARG A 618 26.18 -34.10 15.94
CA ARG A 618 26.72 -34.60 14.66
C ARG A 618 25.75 -34.57 13.47
N ASP A 619 24.59 -33.96 13.62
CA ASP A 619 23.68 -33.70 12.50
C ASP A 619 24.24 -32.58 11.60
N LEU A 620 23.82 -32.56 10.33
CA LEU A 620 24.27 -31.54 9.37
C LEU A 620 23.10 -30.63 9.01
N ASP A 621 23.17 -29.38 9.44
CA ASP A 621 22.24 -28.33 9.02
C ASP A 621 22.75 -27.69 7.73
N VAL A 622 21.94 -27.77 6.66
CA VAL A 622 22.25 -27.16 5.36
C VAL A 622 21.35 -25.95 5.12
N TYR A 623 21.98 -24.83 4.80
CA TYR A 623 21.32 -23.55 4.54
C TYR A 623 21.59 -23.12 3.09
N TYR A 624 20.53 -22.95 2.30
CA TYR A 624 20.64 -22.46 0.91
C TYR A 624 20.48 -20.94 0.84
N LEU A 625 21.26 -20.30 -0.02
CA LEU A 625 21.36 -18.84 -0.12
C LEU A 625 20.59 -18.31 -1.32
N THR A 626 19.90 -17.19 -1.13
CA THR A 626 19.24 -16.47 -2.24
C THR A 626 20.25 -15.58 -2.97
N LYS A 627 20.42 -15.76 -4.29
CA LYS A 627 21.38 -15.00 -5.10
C LYS A 627 20.69 -14.25 -6.23
N PHE A 628 20.99 -12.94 -6.33
CA PHE A 628 20.50 -12.03 -7.37
C PHE A 628 19.01 -12.19 -7.71
N ARG A 629 18.17 -12.21 -6.68
CA ARG A 629 16.72 -12.39 -6.85
C ARG A 629 16.04 -11.05 -7.11
N ARG A 630 15.23 -11.00 -8.17
CA ARG A 630 14.36 -9.86 -8.46
C ARG A 630 13.27 -9.72 -7.39
N THR A 631 13.02 -8.49 -6.94
CA THR A 631 11.85 -8.16 -6.10
C THR A 631 10.70 -7.58 -6.90
N ASN A 632 9.51 -7.44 -6.29
CA ASN A 632 8.35 -6.78 -6.90
C ASN A 632 8.67 -5.38 -7.46
N ASP A 633 9.53 -4.62 -6.78
CA ASP A 633 9.94 -3.26 -7.15
C ASP A 633 11.15 -3.23 -8.11
N ASN A 634 11.51 -4.37 -8.69
CA ASN A 634 12.68 -4.56 -9.57
C ASN A 634 14.03 -4.23 -8.89
N SER A 635 14.09 -4.26 -7.56
CA SER A 635 15.35 -4.23 -6.83
C SER A 635 16.00 -5.62 -6.82
N CYS A 636 17.19 -5.72 -6.21
CA CYS A 636 17.95 -6.96 -6.10
C CYS A 636 18.08 -7.39 -4.64
N TYR A 637 17.58 -8.58 -4.33
CA TYR A 637 17.82 -9.25 -3.07
C TYR A 637 18.91 -10.30 -3.24
N ASN A 638 19.96 -10.18 -2.43
CA ASN A 638 21.13 -11.03 -2.52
C ASN A 638 21.68 -11.31 -1.12
N ASN A 639 21.94 -12.59 -0.86
CA ASN A 639 22.54 -13.06 0.38
C ASN A 639 24.06 -13.11 0.26
N THR A 640 24.73 -12.77 1.36
CA THR A 640 26.19 -12.78 1.48
C THR A 640 26.58 -13.53 2.76
N PRO A 641 27.30 -14.66 2.66
CA PRO A 641 27.86 -15.34 3.83
C PRO A 641 28.80 -14.42 4.61
N ILE A 642 28.73 -14.44 5.94
CA ILE A 642 29.64 -13.69 6.82
C ILE A 642 30.49 -14.59 7.72
N VAL A 643 30.23 -15.90 7.71
CA VAL A 643 30.98 -16.88 8.49
C VAL A 643 32.08 -17.54 7.66
N GLU A 644 33.11 -18.01 8.36
CA GLU A 644 34.23 -18.73 7.76
C GLU A 644 34.19 -20.23 8.11
N LYS A 645 34.80 -21.05 7.25
CA LYS A 645 34.95 -22.48 7.54
C LYS A 645 35.73 -22.70 8.84
N GLY A 646 35.20 -23.53 9.72
CA GLY A 646 35.77 -23.84 11.04
C GLY A 646 35.35 -22.87 12.14
N GLN A 647 34.53 -21.87 11.84
CA GLN A 647 33.95 -20.99 12.86
C GLN A 647 32.92 -21.75 13.72
N GLU A 648 33.03 -21.63 15.03
CA GLU A 648 31.97 -22.04 15.97
C GLU A 648 30.86 -20.99 15.95
N VAL A 649 29.62 -21.47 15.84
CA VAL A 649 28.42 -20.63 15.77
C VAL A 649 27.41 -21.09 16.81
N LYS A 650 26.69 -20.13 17.39
CA LYS A 650 25.60 -20.42 18.34
C LYS A 650 24.24 -20.40 17.67
N GLU A 651 23.26 -21.08 18.26
CA GLU A 651 21.86 -20.94 17.92
C GLU A 651 21.47 -19.45 17.91
N GLY A 652 20.79 -19.03 16.85
CA GLY A 652 20.40 -17.65 16.60
C GLY A 652 21.51 -16.75 16.05
N GLU A 653 22.76 -17.21 15.95
CA GLU A 653 23.85 -16.41 15.38
C GLU A 653 23.67 -16.23 13.86
N VAL A 654 23.77 -14.98 13.39
CA VAL A 654 23.66 -14.67 11.96
C VAL A 654 24.83 -15.28 11.19
N LEU A 655 24.51 -16.14 10.23
CA LEU A 655 25.44 -16.80 9.31
C LEU A 655 25.58 -16.03 7.99
N VAL A 656 24.52 -15.33 7.60
CA VAL A 656 24.35 -14.72 6.28
C VAL A 656 23.63 -13.40 6.42
N ASP A 657 24.21 -12.35 5.83
CA ASP A 657 23.54 -11.07 5.65
C ASP A 657 22.64 -11.11 4.40
N GLY A 658 21.41 -10.62 4.56
CA GLY A 658 20.49 -10.36 3.47
C GLY A 658 20.65 -8.96 2.84
N PRO A 659 19.72 -8.54 1.96
CA PRO A 659 19.70 -7.20 1.40
C PRO A 659 19.62 -6.12 2.48
N SER A 660 20.32 -5.00 2.29
CA SER A 660 20.34 -3.88 3.23
C SER A 660 20.64 -4.29 4.68
N SER A 661 21.57 -5.22 4.86
CA SER A 661 22.01 -5.67 6.19
C SER A 661 23.54 -5.78 6.29
N GLN A 662 24.06 -5.62 7.51
CA GLN A 662 25.48 -5.84 7.80
C GLN A 662 25.64 -6.43 9.21
N ASN A 663 26.23 -7.62 9.31
CA ASN A 663 26.42 -8.40 10.53
C ASN A 663 25.12 -8.64 11.33
N GLY A 664 23.98 -8.76 10.64
CA GLY A 664 22.66 -8.88 11.26
C GLY A 664 21.92 -7.57 11.50
N ASP A 665 22.54 -6.40 11.28
CA ASP A 665 21.91 -5.10 11.51
C ASP A 665 21.27 -4.50 10.26
N LEU A 666 20.13 -3.83 10.49
CA LEU A 666 19.59 -2.66 9.77
C LEU A 666 20.58 -1.82 8.93
N ALA A 667 20.83 -2.05 7.64
CA ALA A 667 21.81 -1.27 6.85
C ALA A 667 21.23 -0.66 5.55
N LEU A 668 20.40 0.37 5.68
CA LEU A 668 19.72 1.05 4.55
C LEU A 668 20.60 1.98 3.71
N GLY A 669 21.86 2.20 4.09
CA GLY A 669 22.69 3.26 3.52
C GLY A 669 24.14 3.19 3.97
N LYS A 670 24.80 4.35 4.01
CA LYS A 670 26.21 4.49 4.44
C LYS A 670 26.45 5.71 5.29
N ALA A 671 27.41 5.59 6.21
CA ALA A 671 27.94 6.70 6.96
C ALA A 671 28.95 7.48 6.10
N LEU A 672 28.59 8.69 5.68
CA LEU A 672 29.40 9.56 4.81
C LEU A 672 29.84 10.83 5.54
N LEU A 673 31.01 11.38 5.18
CA LEU A 673 31.50 12.63 5.75
C LEU A 673 30.78 13.83 5.11
N VAL A 674 30.00 14.56 5.89
CA VAL A 674 29.14 15.65 5.43
C VAL A 674 29.64 16.99 5.94
N ALA A 675 29.68 17.99 5.08
CA ALA A 675 29.87 19.39 5.45
C ALA A 675 28.60 20.21 5.24
N TYR A 676 28.25 21.04 6.22
CA TYR A 676 27.10 21.94 6.16
C TYR A 676 27.55 23.35 5.80
N MET A 677 27.54 23.66 4.50
CA MET A 677 27.93 24.98 3.98
C MET A 677 27.34 25.22 2.59
N PRO A 678 27.02 26.48 2.21
CA PRO A 678 26.74 26.81 0.82
C PRO A 678 27.98 26.57 -0.07
N TRP A 679 27.78 26.02 -1.26
CA TRP A 679 28.90 25.76 -2.18
C TRP A 679 28.52 26.04 -3.64
N GLY A 680 28.98 27.16 -4.18
CA GLY A 680 28.83 27.53 -5.59
C GLY A 680 27.39 27.60 -6.11
N GLY A 681 26.38 27.67 -5.23
CA GLY A 681 24.96 27.60 -5.59
C GLY A 681 24.46 26.20 -5.96
N TYR A 682 25.33 25.19 -6.00
CA TYR A 682 24.94 23.82 -6.40
C TYR A 682 24.12 23.09 -5.34
N ASN A 683 24.17 23.55 -4.09
CA ASN A 683 23.31 23.09 -3.01
C ASN A 683 22.25 24.12 -2.62
N TYR A 684 21.75 24.89 -3.60
CA TYR A 684 20.60 25.76 -3.40
C TYR A 684 19.34 24.94 -3.06
N GLU A 685 18.56 25.46 -2.10
CA GLU A 685 17.44 24.75 -1.47
C GLU A 685 17.83 23.36 -0.96
N ASP A 686 17.33 22.31 -1.62
CA ASP A 686 17.50 20.91 -1.27
C ASP A 686 18.48 20.18 -2.19
N SER A 687 19.14 20.90 -3.08
CA SER A 687 20.12 20.30 -3.97
C SER A 687 21.34 19.82 -3.17
N ILE A 688 21.93 18.70 -3.58
CA ILE A 688 23.06 18.08 -2.89
C ILE A 688 24.25 17.98 -3.84
N VAL A 689 25.43 18.28 -3.32
CA VAL A 689 26.70 18.08 -4.00
C VAL A 689 27.37 16.85 -3.38
N ILE A 690 27.87 15.96 -4.23
CA ILE A 690 28.56 14.75 -3.79
C ILE A 690 29.94 14.62 -4.44
N SER A 691 30.82 13.88 -3.77
CA SER A 691 32.14 13.52 -4.28
C SER A 691 32.07 12.49 -5.39
N GLU A 692 32.92 12.66 -6.39
CA GLU A 692 33.18 11.66 -7.44
C GLU A 692 33.69 10.34 -6.86
N ARG A 693 34.35 10.37 -5.69
CA ARG A 693 34.76 9.19 -4.92
C ARG A 693 33.60 8.21 -4.74
N LEU A 694 32.40 8.72 -4.42
CA LEU A 694 31.22 7.88 -4.18
C LEU A 694 30.78 7.11 -5.43
N VAL A 695 31.12 7.59 -6.62
CA VAL A 695 30.86 6.94 -7.91
C VAL A 695 31.99 5.97 -8.28
N LYS A 696 33.24 6.37 -8.06
CA LYS A 696 34.45 5.55 -8.32
C LYS A 696 34.44 4.28 -7.46
N ASP A 697 34.19 4.44 -6.17
CA ASP A 697 34.25 3.37 -5.16
C ASP A 697 32.93 2.59 -5.05
N ASP A 698 31.94 2.88 -5.90
CA ASP A 698 30.61 2.26 -5.90
C ASP A 698 29.88 2.34 -4.53
N GLU A 699 30.08 3.44 -3.79
CA GLU A 699 29.59 3.61 -2.43
C GLU A 699 28.06 3.60 -2.34
N LEU A 700 27.41 4.24 -3.32
CA LEU A 700 25.94 4.35 -3.44
C LEU A 700 25.42 3.65 -4.71
N THR A 701 26.07 2.58 -5.13
CA THR A 701 25.65 1.78 -6.28
C THR A 701 24.63 0.71 -5.87
N SER A 702 23.57 0.55 -6.66
CA SER A 702 22.50 -0.44 -6.46
C SER A 702 22.36 -1.35 -7.68
N ILE A 703 21.79 -2.55 -7.48
CA ILE A 703 21.47 -3.49 -8.58
C ILE A 703 19.97 -3.51 -8.77
N HIS A 704 19.52 -3.40 -10.01
CA HIS A 704 18.11 -3.49 -10.39
C HIS A 704 17.93 -4.63 -11.38
N ILE A 705 16.91 -5.45 -11.19
CA ILE A 705 16.64 -6.60 -12.05
C ILE A 705 15.27 -6.41 -12.66
N LYS A 706 15.22 -6.25 -13.99
CA LYS A 706 13.98 -6.15 -14.76
C LYS A 706 13.70 -7.46 -15.45
N GLU A 707 12.43 -7.84 -15.47
CA GLU A 707 11.95 -9.03 -16.16
C GLU A 707 11.16 -8.63 -17.39
N TYR A 708 11.48 -9.26 -18.51
CA TYR A 708 10.79 -9.09 -19.78
C TYR A 708 10.22 -10.44 -20.21
N VAL A 709 8.94 -10.46 -20.58
CA VAL A 709 8.23 -11.69 -20.89
C VAL A 709 7.73 -11.65 -22.32
N ALA A 710 8.06 -12.68 -23.11
CA ALA A 710 7.40 -12.96 -24.37
C ALA A 710 6.51 -14.19 -24.24
N GLN A 711 5.27 -14.07 -24.71
CA GLN A 711 4.35 -15.19 -24.87
C GLN A 711 4.28 -15.57 -26.36
N VAL A 712 4.38 -16.87 -26.61
CA VAL A 712 4.23 -17.48 -27.93
C VAL A 712 2.78 -17.95 -28.03
N MET A 713 2.03 -17.31 -28.91
CA MET A 713 0.58 -17.51 -29.01
C MET A 713 0.22 -18.46 -30.14
N ASP A 714 -0.83 -19.25 -29.92
CA ASP A 714 -1.53 -19.94 -31.00
C ASP A 714 -2.55 -18.98 -31.62
N THR A 715 -2.23 -18.47 -32.82
CA THR A 715 -3.08 -17.48 -33.50
C THR A 715 -4.01 -18.15 -34.51
N LYS A 716 -5.06 -17.44 -34.94
CA LYS A 716 -5.97 -17.94 -35.98
C LYS A 716 -5.30 -18.25 -37.32
N LEU A 717 -4.18 -17.59 -37.62
CA LEU A 717 -3.44 -17.76 -38.88
C LEU A 717 -2.34 -18.82 -38.77
N GLY A 718 -2.14 -19.38 -37.59
CA GLY A 718 -1.07 -20.32 -37.26
C GLY A 718 -0.36 -19.94 -35.96
N PRO A 719 0.42 -20.86 -35.38
CA PRO A 719 1.20 -20.57 -34.18
C PRO A 719 2.29 -19.52 -34.48
N GLU A 720 2.61 -18.70 -33.50
CA GLU A 720 3.84 -17.92 -33.51
C GLU A 720 5.04 -18.85 -33.27
N ASP A 721 6.18 -18.54 -33.88
CA ASP A 721 7.42 -19.30 -33.74
C ASP A 721 8.52 -18.43 -33.12
N VAL A 722 9.37 -19.06 -32.30
CA VAL A 722 10.59 -18.45 -31.76
C VAL A 722 11.76 -18.90 -32.62
N THR A 723 12.47 -17.95 -33.23
CA THR A 723 13.54 -18.24 -34.20
C THR A 723 14.51 -17.08 -34.33
N ARG A 724 15.76 -17.40 -34.72
CA ARG A 724 16.78 -16.43 -35.10
C ARG A 724 16.58 -15.89 -36.54
N ASP A 725 15.85 -16.58 -37.43
CA ASP A 725 15.57 -16.09 -38.80
C ASP A 725 14.45 -15.04 -38.80
N ILE A 726 14.81 -13.81 -38.41
CA ILE A 726 13.90 -12.68 -38.32
C ILE A 726 14.00 -11.85 -39.61
N PRO A 727 12.88 -11.55 -40.30
CA PRO A 727 12.92 -10.81 -41.56
C PRO A 727 13.45 -9.38 -41.37
N ASN A 728 14.29 -8.93 -42.31
CA ASN A 728 14.82 -7.56 -42.38
C ASN A 728 15.65 -7.11 -41.16
N VAL A 729 16.26 -8.07 -40.44
CA VAL A 729 17.18 -7.80 -39.32
C VAL A 729 18.62 -8.15 -39.73
N SER A 730 19.58 -7.30 -39.36
CA SER A 730 21.00 -7.51 -39.66
C SER A 730 21.63 -8.59 -38.77
N GLU A 731 22.67 -9.28 -39.25
CA GLU A 731 23.41 -10.29 -38.46
C GLU A 731 24.04 -9.69 -37.19
N GLU A 732 24.45 -8.42 -37.22
CA GLU A 732 24.99 -7.72 -36.04
C GLU A 732 23.95 -7.63 -34.91
N THR A 733 22.69 -7.36 -35.25
CA THR A 733 21.58 -7.33 -34.28
C THR A 733 21.21 -8.71 -33.75
N LEU A 734 21.51 -9.77 -34.51
CA LEU A 734 21.26 -11.16 -34.12
C LEU A 734 22.43 -11.78 -33.34
N ALA A 735 23.55 -11.08 -33.20
CA ALA A 735 24.80 -11.63 -32.63
C ALA A 735 24.64 -12.13 -31.19
N ASN A 736 23.75 -11.52 -30.40
CA ASN A 736 23.50 -11.89 -29.01
C ASN A 736 22.51 -13.07 -28.85
N LEU A 737 21.84 -13.49 -29.94
CA LEU A 737 20.86 -14.58 -29.94
C LEU A 737 21.53 -15.93 -30.20
N ASP A 738 21.04 -16.96 -29.50
CA ASP A 738 21.38 -18.35 -29.75
C ASP A 738 20.69 -18.90 -31.02
N GLU A 739 20.92 -20.19 -31.32
CA GLU A 739 20.31 -20.86 -32.48
C GLU A 739 18.78 -20.93 -32.41
N SER A 740 18.19 -20.88 -31.21
CA SER A 740 16.74 -20.86 -31.01
C SER A 740 16.13 -19.47 -31.20
N GLY A 741 16.95 -18.42 -31.25
CA GLY A 741 16.50 -17.03 -31.31
C GLY A 741 16.30 -16.38 -29.94
N ILE A 742 16.83 -16.96 -28.86
CA ILE A 742 16.76 -16.38 -27.51
C ILE A 742 18.12 -15.78 -27.17
N VAL A 743 18.15 -14.63 -26.50
CA VAL A 743 19.39 -14.00 -26.04
C VAL A 743 20.20 -14.94 -25.15
N THR A 744 21.53 -14.88 -25.23
CA THR A 744 22.41 -15.73 -24.42
C THR A 744 22.61 -15.21 -22.99
N LEU A 745 22.76 -16.12 -22.03
CA LEU A 745 23.12 -15.76 -20.65
C LEU A 745 24.48 -15.05 -20.61
N GLY A 746 24.56 -13.95 -19.86
CA GLY A 746 25.76 -13.13 -19.76
C GLY A 746 25.92 -12.09 -20.87
N ALA A 747 25.04 -12.06 -21.89
CA ALA A 747 25.08 -11.03 -22.92
C ALA A 747 24.80 -9.64 -22.34
N GLU A 748 25.60 -8.66 -22.74
CA GLU A 748 25.32 -7.25 -22.47
C GLU A 748 24.38 -6.71 -23.56
N VAL A 749 23.22 -6.22 -23.14
CA VAL A 749 22.15 -5.74 -24.01
C VAL A 749 21.88 -4.26 -23.77
N LYS A 750 21.52 -3.56 -24.84
CA LYS A 750 21.16 -2.14 -24.85
C LYS A 750 19.79 -1.95 -25.49
N ALA A 751 19.21 -0.78 -25.28
CA ALA A 751 17.92 -0.41 -25.84
C ALA A 751 17.85 -0.69 -27.35
N GLY A 752 16.84 -1.45 -27.78
CA GLY A 752 16.62 -1.86 -29.18
C GLY A 752 17.12 -3.27 -29.53
N ASP A 753 18.01 -3.85 -28.73
CA ASP A 753 18.50 -5.21 -28.91
C ASP A 753 17.35 -6.22 -28.77
N ILE A 754 17.42 -7.30 -29.56
CA ILE A 754 16.42 -8.37 -29.52
C ILE A 754 16.75 -9.29 -28.35
N LEU A 755 15.80 -9.47 -27.44
CA LEU A 755 15.89 -10.44 -26.35
C LEU A 755 15.36 -11.81 -26.80
N ILE A 756 14.26 -11.80 -27.55
CA ILE A 756 13.60 -13.02 -28.04
C ILE A 756 13.11 -12.76 -29.46
N GLY A 757 13.73 -13.45 -30.42
CA GLY A 757 13.31 -13.50 -31.81
C GLY A 757 12.00 -14.24 -31.94
N LYS A 758 10.94 -13.52 -32.30
CA LYS A 758 9.59 -14.07 -32.44
C LYS A 758 8.98 -13.62 -33.76
N ILE A 759 8.39 -14.56 -34.49
CA ILE A 759 7.69 -14.29 -35.74
C ILE A 759 6.24 -14.78 -35.66
N ALA A 760 5.34 -14.03 -36.29
CA ALA A 760 3.94 -14.40 -36.41
C ALA A 760 3.54 -14.56 -37.88
N PRO A 761 2.72 -15.56 -38.24
CA PRO A 761 2.17 -15.68 -39.58
C PRO A 761 1.30 -14.45 -39.88
N LYS A 762 1.55 -13.85 -41.04
CA LYS A 762 0.89 -12.65 -41.52
C LYS A 762 -0.10 -13.04 -42.61
N GLY A 763 -1.36 -12.65 -42.45
CA GLY A 763 -2.37 -12.81 -43.50
C GLY A 763 -2.02 -11.97 -44.73
N GLU A 764 -2.58 -12.32 -45.88
CA GLU A 764 -2.38 -11.57 -47.12
C GLU A 764 -2.94 -10.14 -46.95
N GLN A 765 -2.05 -9.16 -46.88
CA GLN A 765 -2.41 -7.74 -46.76
C GLN A 765 -2.57 -7.15 -48.16
N GLU A 766 -3.61 -6.34 -48.36
CA GLU A 766 -3.68 -5.42 -49.49
C GLU A 766 -2.60 -4.34 -49.30
N LEU A 767 -1.48 -4.50 -50.02
CA LEU A 767 -0.40 -3.52 -50.08
C LEU A 767 -0.90 -2.23 -50.73
N THR A 768 -0.43 -1.07 -50.25
CA THR A 768 -0.73 0.21 -50.93
C THR A 768 -0.11 0.24 -52.33
N ALA A 769 -0.56 1.17 -53.19
CA ALA A 769 -0.02 1.27 -54.54
C ALA A 769 1.51 1.50 -54.54
N GLU A 770 2.00 2.28 -53.58
CA GLU A 770 3.42 2.57 -53.35
C GLU A 770 4.18 1.33 -52.91
N GLU A 771 3.65 0.56 -51.94
CA GLU A 771 4.26 -0.68 -51.47
C GLU A 771 4.29 -1.75 -52.58
N ARG A 772 3.24 -1.83 -53.42
CA ARG A 772 3.19 -2.71 -54.60
C ARG A 772 4.25 -2.33 -55.62
N LEU A 773 4.44 -1.03 -55.87
CA LEU A 773 5.45 -0.52 -56.78
C LEU A 773 6.87 -0.81 -56.25
N LEU A 774 7.14 -0.50 -54.98
CA LEU A 774 8.42 -0.80 -54.32
C LEU A 774 8.74 -2.29 -54.43
N ARG A 775 7.77 -3.16 -54.16
CA ARG A 775 7.92 -4.60 -54.30
C ARG A 775 8.24 -5.03 -55.72
N ALA A 776 7.59 -4.42 -56.73
CA ALA A 776 7.88 -4.69 -58.13
C ALA A 776 9.29 -4.23 -58.55
N ILE A 777 9.79 -3.15 -57.97
CA ILE A 777 11.13 -2.61 -58.24
C ILE A 777 12.22 -3.48 -57.60
N PHE A 778 12.08 -3.84 -56.32
CA PHE A 778 13.12 -4.55 -55.57
C PHE A 778 13.03 -6.07 -55.68
N GLY A 779 11.96 -6.62 -56.26
CA GLY A 779 11.79 -8.06 -56.43
C GLY A 779 11.68 -8.83 -55.12
N GLU A 780 11.41 -8.14 -54.00
CA GLU A 780 11.27 -8.75 -52.69
C GLU A 780 10.04 -9.67 -52.66
N LYS A 781 10.26 -10.96 -52.38
CA LYS A 781 9.16 -11.87 -52.07
C LYS A 781 8.57 -11.42 -50.73
N ALA A 782 7.25 -11.19 -50.68
CA ALA A 782 6.58 -10.98 -49.41
C ALA A 782 6.80 -12.23 -48.57
N ARG A 783 7.57 -12.11 -47.48
CA ARG A 783 7.62 -13.14 -46.46
C ARG A 783 6.26 -13.12 -45.77
N GLU A 784 5.60 -14.27 -45.67
CA GLU A 784 4.29 -14.45 -45.02
C GLU A 784 4.38 -14.37 -43.48
N ILE A 785 5.43 -13.76 -42.96
CA ILE A 785 5.78 -13.68 -41.53
C ILE A 785 6.12 -12.26 -41.14
N ARG A 786 5.71 -11.87 -39.94
CA ARG A 786 5.95 -10.55 -39.35
C ARG A 786 6.84 -10.69 -38.11
N ASP A 787 7.81 -9.77 -37.96
CA ASP A 787 8.59 -9.62 -36.72
C ASP A 787 7.66 -9.17 -35.56
N THR A 788 7.54 -10.03 -34.55
CA THR A 788 6.85 -9.76 -33.27
C THR A 788 7.81 -9.97 -32.09
N SER A 789 9.11 -9.85 -32.34
CA SER A 789 10.19 -10.07 -31.38
C SER A 789 10.11 -9.14 -30.18
N LEU A 790 10.52 -9.66 -29.02
CA LEU A 790 10.69 -8.86 -27.82
C LEU A 790 12.03 -8.14 -27.89
N ARG A 791 11.99 -6.81 -27.83
CA ARG A 791 13.17 -5.94 -27.81
C ARG A 791 13.32 -5.26 -26.46
N LEU A 792 14.55 -4.98 -26.06
CA LEU A 792 14.81 -4.23 -24.85
C LEU A 792 14.28 -2.79 -24.99
N PRO A 793 13.43 -2.30 -24.07
CA PRO A 793 12.85 -0.96 -24.17
C PRO A 793 13.89 0.17 -24.16
N HIS A 794 13.49 1.34 -24.68
CA HIS A 794 14.35 2.53 -24.60
C HIS A 794 14.65 2.95 -23.16
N GLY A 795 15.92 3.29 -22.91
CA GLY A 795 16.43 3.66 -21.60
C GLY A 795 16.90 2.48 -20.74
N ASP A 796 16.57 1.24 -21.13
CA ASP A 796 17.07 0.05 -20.43
C ASP A 796 18.37 -0.46 -21.07
N TYR A 797 19.22 -1.03 -20.22
CA TYR A 797 20.49 -1.65 -20.56
C TYR A 797 20.87 -2.64 -19.44
N GLY A 798 21.81 -3.55 -19.69
CA GLY A 798 22.37 -4.38 -18.62
C GLY A 798 22.82 -5.75 -19.12
N THR A 799 23.00 -6.66 -18.18
CA THR A 799 23.47 -8.01 -18.46
C THR A 799 22.34 -9.01 -18.25
N VAL A 800 22.16 -9.93 -19.20
CA VAL A 800 21.19 -11.03 -19.06
C VAL A 800 21.68 -12.01 -17.99
N ILE A 801 20.90 -12.19 -16.92
CA ILE A 801 21.28 -13.04 -15.78
C ILE A 801 20.46 -14.32 -15.65
N SER A 802 19.25 -14.36 -16.21
CA SER A 802 18.36 -15.52 -16.13
C SER A 802 17.42 -15.57 -17.32
N ILE A 803 17.16 -16.79 -17.79
CA ILE A 803 16.21 -17.10 -18.86
C ILE A 803 15.39 -18.29 -18.38
N THR A 804 14.08 -18.10 -18.28
CA THR A 804 13.14 -19.17 -17.89
C THR A 804 12.18 -19.41 -19.04
N VAL A 805 12.13 -20.65 -19.53
CA VAL A 805 11.20 -21.07 -20.58
C VAL A 805 10.17 -22.01 -19.94
N LEU A 806 8.90 -21.59 -19.96
CA LEU A 806 7.76 -22.42 -19.60
C LEU A 806 7.11 -22.92 -20.88
N ASP A 807 6.90 -24.22 -20.98
CA ASP A 807 6.43 -24.88 -22.20
C ASP A 807 5.24 -25.79 -21.90
N LYS A 808 4.11 -25.52 -22.58
CA LYS A 808 2.88 -26.30 -22.41
C LYS A 808 3.09 -27.77 -22.73
N ASP A 809 3.95 -28.09 -23.70
CA ASP A 809 4.22 -29.47 -24.10
C ASP A 809 5.03 -30.23 -23.03
N ASN A 810 5.76 -29.51 -22.17
CA ASN A 810 6.48 -30.07 -21.02
C ASN A 810 5.62 -30.19 -19.76
N GLY A 811 4.33 -29.84 -19.85
CA GLY A 811 3.38 -29.93 -18.73
C GLY A 811 3.32 -28.69 -17.85
N ASP A 812 3.92 -27.56 -18.26
CA ASP A 812 3.76 -26.28 -17.55
C ASP A 812 2.35 -25.69 -17.76
N GLU A 813 1.78 -25.14 -16.70
CA GLU A 813 0.47 -24.47 -16.76
C GLU A 813 0.60 -23.07 -17.37
N LEU A 814 0.07 -22.90 -18.59
CA LEU A 814 0.06 -21.63 -19.31
C LEU A 814 -1.37 -21.15 -19.57
N GLY A 815 -1.51 -19.85 -19.84
CA GLY A 815 -2.79 -19.23 -20.18
C GLY A 815 -3.42 -19.82 -21.44
N PRO A 816 -4.75 -19.68 -21.62
CA PRO A 816 -5.43 -20.18 -22.81
C PRO A 816 -4.85 -19.54 -24.08
N GLY A 817 -4.48 -20.37 -25.06
CA GLY A 817 -3.87 -19.93 -26.32
C GLY A 817 -2.37 -19.62 -26.25
N VAL A 818 -1.72 -19.77 -25.09
CA VAL A 818 -0.27 -19.63 -24.94
C VAL A 818 0.38 -21.01 -25.09
N LEU A 819 1.35 -21.12 -25.99
CA LEU A 819 2.14 -22.34 -26.23
C LEU A 819 3.40 -22.36 -25.36
N LYS A 820 4.13 -21.24 -25.34
CA LYS A 820 5.34 -21.05 -24.53
C LYS A 820 5.35 -19.67 -23.90
N SER A 821 5.95 -19.55 -22.72
CA SER A 821 6.25 -18.27 -22.08
C SER A 821 7.73 -18.21 -21.74
N ILE A 822 8.43 -17.23 -22.32
CA ILE A 822 9.87 -17.05 -22.14
C ILE A 822 10.07 -15.77 -21.34
N LYS A 823 10.71 -15.89 -20.18
CA LYS A 823 11.06 -14.79 -19.29
C LYS A 823 12.56 -14.54 -19.36
N VAL A 824 12.97 -13.30 -19.59
CA VAL A 824 14.37 -12.88 -19.62
C VAL A 824 14.57 -11.83 -18.53
N GLN A 825 15.51 -12.07 -17.63
CA GLN A 825 15.86 -11.12 -16.57
C GLN A 825 17.19 -10.43 -16.90
N VAL A 826 17.16 -9.09 -16.86
CA VAL A 826 18.32 -8.24 -17.14
C VAL A 826 18.68 -7.47 -15.87
N ALA A 827 19.93 -7.62 -15.43
CA ALA A 827 20.47 -6.91 -14.27
C ALA A 827 21.19 -5.63 -14.71
N GLN A 828 20.88 -4.52 -14.03
CA GLN A 828 21.46 -3.20 -14.25
C GLN A 828 22.23 -2.79 -12.99
N LYS A 829 23.53 -2.50 -13.14
CA LYS A 829 24.34 -1.88 -12.07
C LYS A 829 24.19 -0.36 -12.15
N ARG A 830 23.39 0.22 -11.26
CA ARG A 830 23.06 1.65 -11.27
C ARG A 830 23.88 2.41 -10.26
N LYS A 831 24.88 3.15 -10.75
CA LYS A 831 25.67 4.09 -9.94
C LYS A 831 24.81 5.27 -9.49
N ILE A 832 25.33 6.07 -8.56
CA ILE A 832 24.70 7.34 -8.21
C ILE A 832 24.93 8.36 -9.32
N SER A 833 23.88 9.04 -9.75
CA SER A 833 23.91 9.98 -10.88
C SER A 833 23.32 11.34 -10.51
N VAL A 834 23.65 12.37 -11.30
CA VAL A 834 22.97 13.67 -11.21
C VAL A 834 21.48 13.49 -11.52
N GLY A 835 20.61 14.01 -10.65
CA GLY A 835 19.17 13.82 -10.72
C GLY A 835 18.63 12.71 -9.80
N ASP A 836 19.48 11.83 -9.27
CA ASP A 836 19.07 10.85 -8.26
C ASP A 836 18.72 11.52 -6.94
N LYS A 837 17.79 10.90 -6.21
CA LYS A 837 17.36 11.39 -4.89
C LYS A 837 18.04 10.61 -3.77
N ILE A 838 18.66 11.34 -2.84
CA ILE A 838 19.24 10.80 -1.61
C ILE A 838 18.61 11.48 -0.39
N SER A 839 18.74 10.85 0.79
CA SER A 839 18.23 11.40 2.04
C SER A 839 19.00 10.85 3.24
N GLY A 840 19.15 11.64 4.30
CA GLY A 840 19.44 11.12 5.64
C GLY A 840 18.19 10.62 6.35
N ARG A 841 18.34 10.14 7.59
CA ARG A 841 17.25 9.63 8.45
C ARG A 841 16.39 10.70 9.12
N HIS A 842 16.77 11.98 9.02
CA HIS A 842 16.10 13.11 9.68
C HIS A 842 15.49 14.10 8.67
N PHE A 843 14.98 13.62 7.54
CA PHE A 843 14.35 14.47 6.50
C PHE A 843 15.32 15.51 5.85
N SER A 844 16.52 15.06 5.50
CA SER A 844 17.47 15.78 4.65
C SER A 844 17.43 15.31 3.19
N LYS A 845 16.21 15.23 2.62
CA LYS A 845 16.02 14.83 1.23
C LYS A 845 16.63 15.84 0.28
N GLY A 846 17.22 15.35 -0.80
CA GLY A 846 17.71 16.21 -1.85
C GLY A 846 18.02 15.48 -3.15
N ILE A 847 18.11 16.25 -4.23
CA ILE A 847 18.50 15.75 -5.56
C ILE A 847 19.99 16.02 -5.72
N VAL A 848 20.74 15.03 -6.18
CA VAL A 848 22.15 15.22 -6.54
C VAL A 848 22.21 16.18 -7.74
N ALA A 849 22.69 17.41 -7.50
CA ALA A 849 22.80 18.44 -8.54
C ALA A 849 24.16 18.44 -9.22
N LYS A 850 25.23 18.04 -8.49
CA LYS A 850 26.58 17.96 -9.04
C LYS A 850 27.39 16.89 -8.36
N ILE A 851 28.15 16.16 -9.18
CA ILE A 851 29.23 15.26 -8.76
C ILE A 851 30.54 15.99 -9.03
N VAL A 852 31.40 16.11 -8.01
CA VAL A 852 32.58 16.97 -8.03
C VAL A 852 33.84 16.12 -7.86
N PRO A 853 34.90 16.36 -8.65
CA PRO A 853 36.20 15.72 -8.45
C PRO A 853 36.71 15.93 -7.01
N GLU A 854 37.45 14.95 -6.50
CA GLU A 854 37.88 14.94 -5.10
C GLU A 854 38.80 16.12 -4.77
N GLU A 855 39.64 16.52 -5.72
CA GLU A 855 40.56 17.64 -5.62
C GLU A 855 39.87 19.02 -5.53
N ASP A 856 38.64 19.14 -6.04
CA ASP A 856 37.87 20.38 -6.07
C ASP A 856 37.01 20.58 -4.81
N LEU A 857 36.89 19.53 -3.99
CA LEU A 857 36.02 19.54 -2.81
C LEU A 857 36.70 20.23 -1.62
N PRO A 858 35.89 20.81 -0.71
CA PRO A 858 36.40 21.23 0.59
C PRO A 858 37.07 20.07 1.34
N TYR A 859 38.25 20.33 1.92
CA TYR A 859 39.00 19.33 2.66
C TYR A 859 39.44 19.85 4.04
N MET A 860 39.69 18.92 4.96
CA MET A 860 40.16 19.20 6.34
C MET A 860 41.68 19.42 6.39
N ASP A 861 42.20 19.90 7.53
CA ASP A 861 43.63 20.16 7.75
C ASP A 861 44.54 18.94 7.45
N ASP A 862 44.01 17.72 7.55
CA ASP A 862 44.71 16.46 7.27
C ASP A 862 44.69 16.05 5.78
N GLY A 863 44.05 16.85 4.91
CA GLY A 863 43.89 16.58 3.49
C GLY A 863 42.66 15.76 3.12
N THR A 864 41.86 15.31 4.09
CA THR A 864 40.67 14.48 3.83
C THR A 864 39.55 15.32 3.22
N PRO A 865 39.09 15.02 1.98
CA PRO A 865 37.97 15.71 1.36
C PRO A 865 36.63 15.25 1.95
N VAL A 866 35.62 16.13 1.89
CA VAL A 866 34.25 15.80 2.29
C VAL A 866 33.54 14.97 1.22
N ASP A 867 32.63 14.07 1.62
CA ASP A 867 31.89 13.22 0.69
C ASP A 867 30.63 13.92 0.15
N VAL A 868 29.95 14.69 1.00
CA VAL A 868 28.65 15.32 0.70
C VAL A 868 28.63 16.74 1.25
N ILE A 869 28.08 17.69 0.49
CA ILE A 869 27.86 19.06 0.95
C ILE A 869 26.36 19.35 0.99
N LEU A 870 25.86 19.65 2.19
CA LEU A 870 24.46 20.00 2.44
C LEU A 870 24.30 21.48 2.78
N ASN A 871 23.14 22.02 2.45
CA ASN A 871 22.79 23.39 2.81
C ASN A 871 22.45 23.47 4.31
N PRO A 872 23.04 24.39 5.10
CA PRO A 872 22.68 24.60 6.50
C PRO A 872 21.20 24.93 6.72
N GLY A 873 20.54 25.57 5.74
CA GLY A 873 19.11 25.90 5.77
C GLY A 873 18.21 24.67 5.89
N SER A 874 18.69 23.48 5.51
CA SER A 874 17.99 22.21 5.65
C SER A 874 17.73 21.81 7.11
N ILE A 875 18.48 22.35 8.07
CA ILE A 875 18.26 22.08 9.50
C ILE A 875 17.22 23.04 10.08
N LEU A 876 17.52 24.33 10.02
CA LEU A 876 16.79 25.36 10.78
C LEU A 876 15.35 25.56 10.30
N SER A 877 15.14 25.59 8.98
CA SER A 877 13.80 25.78 8.40
C SER A 877 12.87 24.58 8.64
N ARG A 878 13.44 23.43 8.99
CA ARG A 878 12.73 22.16 9.14
C ARG A 878 12.61 21.69 10.57
N MET A 879 13.35 22.31 11.49
CA MET A 879 13.44 21.90 12.89
C MET A 879 13.80 20.42 13.04
N VAL A 880 14.90 20.01 12.39
CA VAL A 880 15.44 18.63 12.43
C VAL A 880 16.76 18.60 13.19
N ILE A 881 16.69 18.82 14.50
CA ILE A 881 17.88 18.96 15.35
C ILE A 881 18.55 17.60 15.58
N GLY A 882 17.79 16.50 15.52
CA GLY A 882 18.34 15.15 15.63
C GLY A 882 19.46 14.88 14.62
N MET A 883 19.39 15.49 13.43
CA MET A 883 20.42 15.38 12.40
C MET A 883 21.79 15.91 12.85
N ILE A 884 21.83 17.01 13.62
CA ILE A 884 23.10 17.55 14.14
C ILE A 884 23.72 16.56 15.12
N ILE A 885 22.88 16.01 15.99
CA ILE A 885 23.30 15.08 17.04
C ILE A 885 23.84 13.79 16.41
N GLU A 886 23.10 13.21 15.45
CA GLU A 886 23.53 12.04 14.69
C GLU A 886 24.87 12.28 13.98
N THR A 887 25.01 13.45 13.33
CA THR A 887 26.21 13.79 12.55
C THR A 887 27.46 13.87 13.42
N HIS A 888 27.39 14.54 14.57
CA HIS A 888 28.53 14.68 15.49
C HIS A 888 28.85 13.37 16.20
N LEU A 889 27.82 12.67 16.73
CA LEU A 889 28.02 11.41 17.42
C LEU A 889 28.52 10.32 16.47
N GLY A 890 28.02 10.31 15.23
CA GLY A 890 28.51 9.45 14.16
C GLY A 890 29.97 9.71 13.83
N TRP A 891 30.41 10.97 13.85
CA TRP A 891 31.82 11.32 13.61
C TRP A 891 32.72 10.82 14.73
N ALA A 892 32.34 11.09 15.99
CA ALA A 892 33.05 10.57 17.16
C ALA A 892 33.11 9.04 17.15
N GLY A 893 31.99 8.36 16.89
CA GLY A 893 31.92 6.90 16.79
C GLY A 893 32.81 6.34 15.68
N LYS A 894 32.87 7.00 14.51
CA LYS A 894 33.76 6.60 13.41
C LYS A 894 35.23 6.65 13.80
N VAL A 895 35.65 7.68 14.54
CA VAL A 895 37.04 7.83 15.01
C VAL A 895 37.38 6.86 16.14
N LEU A 896 36.45 6.68 17.09
CA LEU A 896 36.63 5.78 18.24
C LEU A 896 36.45 4.30 17.91
N GLY A 897 35.82 3.97 16.78
CA GLY A 897 35.41 2.61 16.44
C GLY A 897 34.20 2.12 17.26
N GLU A 898 33.40 3.05 17.78
CA GLU A 898 32.24 2.77 18.63
C GLU A 898 30.93 2.88 17.84
N LYS A 899 29.99 1.98 18.12
CA LYS A 899 28.59 2.09 17.69
C LYS A 899 27.70 2.40 18.87
N TYR A 900 26.67 3.19 18.65
CA TYR A 900 25.76 3.64 19.69
C TYR A 900 24.34 3.15 19.43
N SER A 901 23.56 3.04 20.50
CA SER A 901 22.13 2.77 20.47
C SER A 901 21.39 3.81 21.32
N VAL A 902 20.44 4.49 20.69
CA VAL A 902 19.59 5.52 21.30
C VAL A 902 18.15 5.25 20.92
N PRO A 903 17.38 4.50 21.73
CA PRO A 903 15.97 4.28 21.48
C PRO A 903 15.18 5.58 21.41
N ALA A 904 14.09 5.56 20.64
CA ALA A 904 13.21 6.72 20.49
C ALA A 904 12.70 7.23 21.85
N PHE A 905 12.70 8.55 22.02
CA PHE A 905 12.23 9.27 23.21
C PHE A 905 12.98 8.99 24.53
N ASP A 906 14.09 8.25 24.51
CA ASP A 906 14.91 8.08 25.71
C ASP A 906 15.68 9.36 26.08
N ARG A 907 16.02 9.51 27.36
CA ARG A 907 16.84 10.61 27.87
C ARG A 907 18.31 10.28 27.68
N VAL A 908 19.04 11.27 27.18
CA VAL A 908 20.49 11.21 26.96
C VAL A 908 21.13 12.39 27.69
N ASP A 909 22.35 12.21 28.20
CA ASP A 909 23.12 13.27 28.83
C ASP A 909 23.28 14.47 27.87
N PRO A 910 22.86 15.69 28.26
CA PRO A 910 23.05 16.90 27.46
C PRO A 910 24.50 17.16 27.03
N ASN A 911 25.49 16.70 27.80
CA ASN A 911 26.91 16.89 27.51
C ASN A 911 27.54 15.72 26.72
N LEU A 912 26.77 14.68 26.40
CA LEU A 912 27.28 13.47 25.75
C LEU A 912 28.10 13.79 24.50
N ILE A 913 27.56 14.64 23.62
CA ILE A 913 28.16 14.92 22.31
C ILE A 913 29.53 15.57 22.48
N SER A 914 29.61 16.64 23.28
CA SER A 914 30.86 17.35 23.52
C SER A 914 31.91 16.48 24.22
N ASN A 915 31.48 15.62 25.14
CA ASN A 915 32.36 14.66 25.80
C ASN A 915 32.90 13.62 24.81
N LYS A 916 32.04 13.05 23.95
CA LYS A 916 32.44 12.06 22.94
C LYS A 916 33.31 12.64 21.83
N LEU A 917 33.04 13.88 21.40
CA LEU A 917 33.93 14.59 20.47
C LEU A 917 35.30 14.84 21.10
N ALA A 918 35.35 15.29 22.37
CA ALA A 918 36.62 15.50 23.07
C ALA A 918 37.41 14.20 23.26
N GLU A 919 36.73 13.09 23.60
CA GLU A 919 37.32 11.75 23.68
C GLU A 919 37.93 11.32 22.35
N ALA A 920 37.25 11.62 21.24
CA ALA A 920 37.73 11.36 19.88
C ALA A 920 38.83 12.31 19.40
N GLY A 921 39.25 13.29 20.21
CA GLY A 921 40.21 14.33 19.81
C GLY A 921 39.66 15.34 18.80
N LEU A 922 38.33 15.44 18.68
CA LEU A 922 37.63 16.35 17.78
C LEU A 922 37.18 17.64 18.51
N PRO A 923 36.92 18.75 17.79
CA PRO A 923 36.40 19.97 18.40
C PRO A 923 35.05 19.74 19.08
N ALA A 924 34.90 20.19 20.32
CA ALA A 924 33.67 19.98 21.11
C ALA A 924 32.42 20.65 20.52
N ASP A 925 32.57 21.63 19.62
CA ASP A 925 31.49 22.30 18.89
C ASP A 925 31.20 21.65 17.52
N GLY A 926 31.94 20.60 17.13
CA GLY A 926 31.78 19.87 15.88
C GLY A 926 32.19 20.66 14.63
N LYS A 927 32.94 21.76 14.79
CA LYS A 927 33.32 22.65 13.68
C LYS A 927 34.83 22.64 13.43
N VAL A 928 35.19 22.47 12.16
CA VAL A 928 36.59 22.51 11.70
C VAL A 928 36.81 23.57 10.65
N THR A 929 38.06 23.99 10.49
CA THR A 929 38.46 24.78 9.31
C THR A 929 38.43 23.86 8.11
N LEU A 930 37.84 24.32 7.02
CA LEU A 930 37.93 23.65 5.72
C LEU A 930 38.72 24.54 4.76
N TYR A 931 39.34 23.92 3.77
CA TYR A 931 40.05 24.60 2.68
C TYR A 931 39.33 24.36 1.37
N ASP A 932 39.22 25.37 0.52
CA ASP A 932 38.63 25.23 -0.81
C ASP A 932 39.60 24.45 -1.71
N GLY A 933 39.19 23.27 -2.19
CA GLY A 933 39.99 22.43 -3.09
C GLY A 933 40.43 23.15 -4.38
N ARG A 934 39.65 24.12 -4.84
CA ARG A 934 39.93 24.86 -6.08
C ARG A 934 41.02 25.91 -5.96
N THR A 935 41.17 26.51 -4.77
CA THR A 935 42.06 27.65 -4.55
C THR A 935 43.16 27.35 -3.52
N GLY A 936 42.94 26.38 -2.65
CA GLY A 936 43.78 26.07 -1.49
C GLY A 936 43.59 27.03 -0.30
N GLU A 937 42.70 28.02 -0.42
CA GLU A 937 42.46 28.99 0.66
C GLU A 937 41.53 28.44 1.75
N ALA A 938 41.79 28.79 3.00
CA ALA A 938 40.90 28.44 4.11
C ALA A 938 39.58 29.23 4.02
N PHE A 939 38.45 28.56 4.29
CA PHE A 939 37.17 29.24 4.44
C PHE A 939 37.19 30.17 5.67
N LYS A 940 36.53 31.34 5.56
CA LYS A 940 36.54 32.40 6.58
C LYS A 940 35.99 31.97 7.94
N HIS A 941 35.08 30.99 7.95
CA HIS A 941 34.42 30.49 9.15
C HIS A 941 34.60 28.98 9.23
N LYS A 942 34.72 28.47 10.46
CA LYS A 942 34.67 27.02 10.70
C LYS A 942 33.32 26.46 10.28
N VAL A 943 33.36 25.30 9.66
CA VAL A 943 32.20 24.61 9.09
C VAL A 943 31.85 23.41 9.96
N MET A 944 30.56 23.15 10.14
CA MET A 944 30.10 21.93 10.79
C MET A 944 30.37 20.75 9.86
N VAL A 945 31.12 19.78 10.38
CA VAL A 945 31.47 18.54 9.69
C VAL A 945 31.10 17.36 10.57
N GLY A 946 30.72 16.24 9.99
CA GLY A 946 30.62 14.98 10.71
C GLY A 946 30.13 13.83 9.84
N SER A 947 29.81 12.71 10.45
CA SER A 947 29.45 11.48 9.75
C SER A 947 27.96 11.23 9.85
N THR A 948 27.24 11.36 8.73
CA THR A 948 25.78 11.19 8.66
C THR A 948 25.42 9.91 7.90
N HIS A 949 24.37 9.21 8.31
CA HIS A 949 23.89 8.02 7.59
C HIS A 949 23.01 8.44 6.40
N ILE A 950 23.53 8.30 5.18
CA ILE A 950 22.88 8.68 3.92
C ILE A 950 22.34 7.44 3.20
N MET A 951 21.13 7.55 2.70
CA MET A 951 20.41 6.53 1.94
C MET A 951 20.18 6.99 0.50
N LYS A 952 20.35 6.08 -0.46
CA LYS A 952 19.90 6.28 -1.85
C LYS A 952 18.45 5.82 -1.96
N LEU A 953 17.56 6.67 -2.48
CA LEU A 953 16.14 6.32 -2.60
C LEU A 953 15.85 5.72 -3.99
N HIS A 954 14.78 4.94 -4.13
CA HIS A 954 14.38 4.33 -5.42
C HIS A 954 13.92 5.34 -6.50
N HIS A 955 13.96 6.63 -6.19
CA HIS A 955 13.67 7.72 -7.11
C HIS A 955 14.88 8.07 -7.96
N LEU A 956 15.14 7.23 -8.96
CA LEU A 956 16.29 7.32 -9.86
C LEU A 956 15.95 8.10 -11.13
N ILE A 957 16.91 8.86 -11.65
CA ILE A 957 16.69 9.67 -12.86
C ILE A 957 16.42 8.81 -14.09
N ASP A 958 17.08 7.66 -14.21
CA ASP A 958 16.95 6.72 -15.34
C ASP A 958 15.49 6.25 -15.51
N ASP A 959 14.76 6.08 -14.39
CA ASP A 959 13.37 5.67 -14.44
C ASP A 959 12.42 6.85 -14.70
N LYS A 960 12.80 8.07 -14.30
CA LYS A 960 11.96 9.28 -14.40
C LYS A 960 12.12 10.05 -15.70
N ALA A 961 13.27 9.98 -16.34
CA ALA A 961 13.51 10.63 -17.62
C ALA A 961 12.62 9.98 -18.70
N HIS A 962 11.85 10.81 -19.41
CA HIS A 962 11.00 10.38 -20.52
C HIS A 962 10.89 11.50 -21.55
N ALA A 963 11.02 11.13 -22.82
CA ALA A 963 10.84 12.02 -23.94
C ALA A 963 10.06 11.30 -25.04
N ARG A 964 9.23 12.06 -25.77
CA ARG A 964 8.45 11.58 -26.90
C ARG A 964 8.47 12.64 -27.98
N SER A 965 8.79 12.22 -29.21
CA SER A 965 8.52 12.99 -30.43
C SER A 965 7.17 12.58 -31.01
N THR A 966 7.08 11.36 -31.53
CA THR A 966 5.86 10.68 -31.97
C THR A 966 5.74 9.35 -31.24
N GLY A 967 4.60 8.67 -31.35
CA GLY A 967 4.37 7.41 -30.65
C GLY A 967 2.97 6.88 -30.89
N PRO A 968 2.54 5.86 -30.13
CA PRO A 968 1.21 5.31 -30.26
C PRO A 968 0.13 6.31 -29.80
N TYR A 969 -1.06 6.15 -30.38
CA TYR A 969 -2.25 6.95 -30.14
C TYR A 969 -3.41 6.04 -29.71
N SER A 970 -4.32 6.59 -28.91
CA SER A 970 -5.57 5.94 -28.54
C SER A 970 -6.43 5.69 -29.78
N LEU A 971 -6.98 4.49 -29.92
CA LEU A 971 -7.87 4.17 -31.03
C LEU A 971 -9.16 5.00 -31.01
N VAL A 972 -9.65 5.34 -29.81
CA VAL A 972 -10.93 6.03 -29.62
C VAL A 972 -10.76 7.54 -29.75
N THR A 973 -9.86 8.13 -28.97
CA THR A 973 -9.71 9.60 -28.90
C THR A 973 -8.68 10.14 -29.88
N GLN A 974 -7.88 9.29 -30.52
CA GLN A 974 -6.76 9.67 -31.40
C GLN A 974 -5.68 10.52 -30.72
N GLN A 975 -5.72 10.66 -29.39
CA GLN A 975 -4.72 11.35 -28.59
C GLN A 975 -3.51 10.46 -28.30
N PRO A 976 -2.32 11.05 -28.06
CA PRO A 976 -1.18 10.33 -27.51
C PRO A 976 -1.57 9.44 -26.32
N LEU A 977 -1.08 8.19 -26.30
CA LEU A 977 -1.24 7.35 -25.11
C LEU A 977 -0.57 7.99 -23.88
N GLY A 978 -0.96 7.55 -22.68
CA GLY A 978 -0.39 8.03 -21.43
C GLY A 978 0.73 7.13 -20.89
N GLY A 979 1.74 7.74 -20.28
CA GLY A 979 2.76 7.02 -19.50
C GLY A 979 3.97 6.49 -20.28
N LYS A 980 5.13 6.44 -19.61
CA LYS A 980 6.43 6.05 -20.18
C LYS A 980 6.42 4.64 -20.81
N ALA A 981 5.77 3.68 -20.15
CA ALA A 981 5.72 2.29 -20.60
C ALA A 981 5.06 2.11 -21.99
N GLN A 982 4.18 3.03 -22.38
CA GLN A 982 3.50 3.02 -23.68
C GLN A 982 4.11 4.03 -24.65
N MET A 983 5.29 4.60 -24.35
CA MET A 983 5.83 5.77 -25.06
C MET A 983 4.80 6.91 -25.18
N GLY A 984 4.10 7.16 -24.07
CA GLY A 984 3.02 8.13 -23.99
C GLY A 984 3.48 9.59 -24.00
N GLY A 985 2.56 10.51 -24.29
CA GLY A 985 2.80 11.96 -24.25
C GLY A 985 2.63 12.54 -22.84
N GLN A 986 3.14 13.76 -22.66
CA GLN A 986 2.83 14.60 -21.49
C GLN A 986 1.39 15.13 -21.63
N ARG A 987 0.69 15.24 -20.50
CA ARG A 987 -0.66 15.82 -20.49
C ARG A 987 -0.57 17.34 -20.33
N ILE A 988 -1.07 18.07 -21.32
CA ILE A 988 -1.43 19.48 -21.17
C ILE A 988 -2.85 19.53 -20.63
N GLY A 989 -2.98 19.88 -19.35
CA GLY A 989 -4.26 19.96 -18.65
C GLY A 989 -4.89 21.34 -18.77
N GLU A 990 -6.03 21.49 -18.11
CA GLU A 990 -6.80 22.73 -18.07
C GLU A 990 -5.98 23.90 -17.48
N MET A 991 -5.19 23.65 -16.43
CA MET A 991 -4.35 24.69 -15.81
C MET A 991 -3.23 25.16 -16.75
N GLU A 992 -2.61 24.25 -17.51
CA GLU A 992 -1.59 24.62 -18.49
C GLU A 992 -2.19 25.39 -19.67
N VAL A 993 -3.42 25.07 -20.07
CA VAL A 993 -4.18 25.84 -21.07
C VAL A 993 -4.42 27.27 -20.59
N TRP A 994 -4.91 27.47 -19.37
CA TRP A 994 -5.11 28.81 -18.80
C TRP A 994 -3.83 29.63 -18.77
N ALA A 995 -2.68 28.99 -18.50
CA ALA A 995 -1.39 29.67 -18.54
C ALA A 995 -1.09 30.21 -19.95
N LEU A 996 -1.32 29.41 -21.00
CA LEU A 996 -1.12 29.84 -22.38
C LEU A 996 -2.11 30.93 -22.81
N GLU A 997 -3.36 30.84 -22.38
CA GLU A 997 -4.38 31.87 -22.59
C GLU A 997 -3.99 33.20 -21.94
N ALA A 998 -3.48 33.18 -20.70
CA ALA A 998 -3.04 34.36 -19.97
C ALA A 998 -1.87 35.08 -20.66
N TYR A 999 -0.99 34.33 -21.33
CA TYR A 999 0.08 34.90 -22.16
C TYR A 999 -0.39 35.41 -23.53
N GLY A 1000 -1.65 35.14 -23.91
CA GLY A 1000 -2.13 35.38 -25.28
C GLY A 1000 -1.45 34.49 -26.32
N ALA A 1001 -0.90 33.34 -25.91
CA ALA A 1001 -0.14 32.43 -26.77
C ALA A 1001 -1.05 31.53 -27.62
N ALA A 1002 -1.97 32.15 -28.38
CA ALA A 1002 -3.04 31.47 -29.10
C ALA A 1002 -2.55 30.39 -30.08
N HIS A 1003 -1.48 30.66 -30.85
CA HIS A 1003 -0.94 29.68 -31.80
C HIS A 1003 -0.30 28.47 -31.11
N ILE A 1004 0.40 28.68 -29.99
CA ILE A 1004 0.99 27.58 -29.21
C ILE A 1004 -0.13 26.71 -28.63
N LEU A 1005 -1.16 27.35 -28.08
CA LEU A 1005 -2.31 26.63 -27.55
C LEU A 1005 -3.02 25.82 -28.64
N GLN A 1006 -3.28 26.44 -29.79
CA GLN A 1006 -3.91 25.78 -30.93
C GLN A 1006 -3.08 24.56 -31.38
N GLU A 1007 -1.76 24.70 -31.54
CA GLU A 1007 -0.86 23.61 -31.93
C GLU A 1007 -0.89 22.46 -30.92
N MET A 1008 -0.84 22.77 -29.61
CA MET A 1008 -0.87 21.77 -28.53
C MET A 1008 -2.18 20.97 -28.52
N LEU A 1009 -3.30 21.62 -28.79
CA LEU A 1009 -4.63 21.00 -28.79
C LEU A 1009 -4.96 20.27 -30.10
N THR A 1010 -4.20 20.47 -31.18
CA THR A 1010 -4.50 19.92 -32.52
C THR A 1010 -3.32 19.12 -33.08
N LEU A 1011 -2.38 19.77 -33.76
CA LEU A 1011 -1.27 19.18 -34.51
C LEU A 1011 -0.36 18.30 -33.65
N LYS A 1012 -0.22 18.60 -32.35
CA LYS A 1012 0.57 17.80 -31.40
C LYS A 1012 -0.25 16.73 -30.66
N SER A 1013 -1.55 16.64 -30.95
CA SER A 1013 -2.50 15.77 -30.25
C SER A 1013 -3.29 14.89 -31.24
N ASP A 1014 -4.54 15.24 -31.52
CA ASP A 1014 -5.56 14.39 -32.13
C ASP A 1014 -6.01 14.84 -33.52
N ASP A 1015 -5.37 15.85 -34.12
CA ASP A 1015 -5.51 16.11 -35.55
C ASP A 1015 -4.70 15.08 -36.35
N VAL A 1016 -5.38 14.02 -36.80
CA VAL A 1016 -4.76 12.86 -37.46
C VAL A 1016 -4.03 13.26 -38.76
N VAL A 1017 -4.64 14.14 -39.55
CA VAL A 1017 -4.07 14.56 -40.83
C VAL A 1017 -3.05 15.67 -40.61
N GLY A 1018 -3.39 16.66 -39.77
CA GLY A 1018 -2.53 17.79 -39.47
C GLY A 1018 -1.20 17.36 -38.86
N ARG A 1019 -1.20 16.40 -37.92
CA ARG A 1019 0.05 15.93 -37.30
C ARG A 1019 0.99 15.24 -38.29
N ALA A 1020 0.45 14.47 -39.24
CA ALA A 1020 1.26 13.78 -40.25
C ALA A 1020 1.88 14.79 -41.23
N LYS A 1021 1.07 15.75 -41.70
CA LYS A 1021 1.55 16.84 -42.57
C LYS A 1021 2.54 17.76 -41.85
N ALA A 1022 2.33 18.05 -40.56
CA ALA A 1022 3.26 18.83 -39.76
C ALA A 1022 4.61 18.10 -39.60
N PHE A 1023 4.60 16.79 -39.35
CA PHE A 1023 5.81 15.99 -39.28
C PHE A 1023 6.57 15.98 -40.62
N GLU A 1024 5.85 15.81 -41.73
CA GLU A 1024 6.42 15.89 -43.08
C GLU A 1024 7.02 17.27 -43.37
N ALA A 1025 6.31 18.34 -43.01
CA ALA A 1025 6.78 19.70 -43.18
C ALA A 1025 8.08 19.96 -42.41
N ILE A 1026 8.18 19.47 -41.16
CA ILE A 1026 9.41 19.57 -40.35
C ILE A 1026 10.59 18.88 -41.05
N ILE A 1027 10.39 17.66 -41.57
CA ILE A 1027 11.45 16.92 -42.28
C ILE A 1027 11.90 17.65 -43.54
N LYS A 1028 10.93 18.22 -44.29
CA LYS A 1028 11.19 18.92 -45.55
C LYS A 1028 11.66 20.37 -45.37
N GLY A 1029 11.65 20.90 -44.14
CA GLY A 1029 11.91 22.32 -43.87
C GLY A 1029 10.85 23.26 -44.45
N LEU A 1030 9.61 22.79 -44.61
CA LEU A 1030 8.47 23.57 -45.11
C LEU A 1030 7.70 24.24 -43.94
N PRO A 1031 6.90 25.29 -44.22
CA PRO A 1031 6.00 25.86 -43.23
C PRO A 1031 5.02 24.82 -42.66
N ILE A 1032 4.74 24.91 -41.36
CA ILE A 1032 3.77 24.04 -40.68
C ILE A 1032 2.36 24.33 -41.24
N PRO A 1033 1.58 23.29 -41.61
CA PRO A 1033 0.23 23.47 -42.14
C PRO A 1033 -0.74 24.00 -41.07
N GLU A 1034 -1.87 24.56 -41.52
CA GLU A 1034 -2.94 24.97 -40.61
C GLU A 1034 -3.59 23.77 -39.89
N ALA A 1035 -3.97 24.00 -38.64
CA ALA A 1035 -4.64 23.03 -37.80
C ALA A 1035 -6.08 22.76 -38.26
N ARG A 1036 -6.50 21.49 -38.20
CA ARG A 1036 -7.88 21.06 -38.48
C ARG A 1036 -8.64 20.76 -37.19
N LEU A 1037 -9.90 20.37 -37.34
CA LEU A 1037 -10.78 19.98 -36.23
C LEU A 1037 -10.25 18.74 -35.49
N PRO A 1038 -10.10 18.82 -34.15
CA PRO A 1038 -9.76 17.67 -33.29
C PRO A 1038 -10.70 16.48 -33.47
N GLU A 1039 -10.15 15.26 -33.46
CA GLU A 1039 -10.97 14.05 -33.48
C GLU A 1039 -11.80 13.87 -32.20
N ALA A 1040 -11.30 14.28 -31.03
CA ALA A 1040 -12.08 14.23 -29.79
C ALA A 1040 -13.36 15.08 -29.87
N PHE A 1041 -13.32 16.21 -30.59
CA PHE A 1041 -14.50 17.05 -30.81
C PHE A 1041 -15.52 16.38 -31.74
N LYS A 1042 -15.06 15.71 -32.79
CA LYS A 1042 -15.93 14.91 -33.67
C LYS A 1042 -16.58 13.74 -32.92
N LEU A 1043 -15.83 13.10 -32.01
CA LEU A 1043 -16.34 12.05 -31.14
C LEU A 1043 -17.46 12.58 -30.23
N LEU A 1044 -17.27 13.74 -29.59
CA LEU A 1044 -18.29 14.37 -28.75
C LEU A 1044 -19.60 14.61 -29.51
N ILE A 1045 -19.54 15.12 -30.74
CA ILE A 1045 -20.73 15.31 -31.58
C ILE A 1045 -21.46 13.98 -31.81
N LYS A 1046 -20.72 12.90 -32.11
CA LYS A 1046 -21.31 11.57 -32.30
C LYS A 1046 -21.93 11.02 -31.02
N GLU A 1047 -21.29 11.24 -29.86
CA GLU A 1047 -21.84 10.83 -28.56
C GLU A 1047 -23.14 11.58 -28.25
N LEU A 1048 -23.20 12.89 -28.45
CA LEU A 1048 -24.43 13.68 -28.27
C LEU A 1048 -25.55 13.22 -29.23
N ASN A 1049 -25.23 13.00 -30.50
CA ASN A 1049 -26.17 12.47 -31.49
C ASN A 1049 -26.71 11.08 -31.09
N SER A 1050 -25.86 10.23 -30.49
CA SER A 1050 -26.28 8.90 -30.02
C SER A 1050 -27.29 8.95 -28.86
N LEU A 1051 -27.33 10.06 -28.11
CA LEU A 1051 -28.32 10.32 -27.06
C LEU A 1051 -29.64 10.89 -27.61
N GLY A 1052 -29.77 11.02 -28.94
CA GLY A 1052 -30.94 11.61 -29.60
C GLY A 1052 -30.93 13.14 -29.64
N LEU A 1053 -29.79 13.78 -29.37
CA LEU A 1053 -29.61 15.22 -29.50
C LEU A 1053 -29.03 15.54 -30.89
N SER A 1054 -29.80 16.15 -31.79
CA SER A 1054 -29.32 16.49 -33.14
C SER A 1054 -28.38 17.70 -33.11
N VAL A 1055 -27.07 17.47 -33.12
CA VAL A 1055 -26.03 18.51 -33.14
C VAL A 1055 -25.47 18.66 -34.55
N GLU A 1056 -25.68 19.84 -35.15
CA GLU A 1056 -25.21 20.18 -36.50
C GLU A 1056 -24.33 21.42 -36.48
N ALA A 1057 -23.29 21.45 -37.33
CA ALA A 1057 -22.46 22.63 -37.51
C ALA A 1057 -23.15 23.60 -38.49
N ILE A 1058 -23.38 24.84 -38.05
CA ILE A 1058 -24.01 25.87 -38.88
C ILE A 1058 -22.92 26.74 -39.51
N SER A 1059 -22.95 26.92 -40.82
CA SER A 1059 -22.12 27.90 -41.53
C SER A 1059 -22.81 29.27 -41.56
N ASP A 1060 -22.05 30.37 -41.50
CA ASP A 1060 -22.56 31.75 -41.58
C ASP A 1060 -23.23 32.12 -42.93
N SER A 1061 -23.19 31.26 -43.94
CA SER A 1061 -23.96 31.45 -45.18
C SER A 1061 -25.45 31.20 -44.93
N LYS A 1062 -26.27 32.21 -45.20
CA LYS A 1062 -27.75 32.22 -45.10
C LYS A 1062 -28.47 31.25 -46.06
N ASP A 1063 -28.13 29.97 -46.05
CA ASP A 1063 -28.97 28.91 -46.61
C ASP A 1063 -29.31 27.92 -45.50
N THR A 1064 -30.45 28.17 -44.87
CA THR A 1064 -31.09 27.30 -43.89
C THR A 1064 -31.71 26.08 -44.56
N THR A 1065 -30.86 25.15 -44.99
CA THR A 1065 -31.21 23.73 -45.10
C THR A 1065 -30.13 22.98 -44.35
N GLY A 1066 -30.49 22.37 -43.21
CA GLY A 1066 -29.57 21.65 -42.32
C GLY A 1066 -28.62 20.77 -43.14
N ILE A 1067 -27.35 21.19 -43.18
CA ILE A 1067 -26.29 20.41 -43.79
C ILE A 1067 -25.83 19.47 -42.70
N ASP A 1068 -26.22 18.20 -42.86
CA ASP A 1068 -25.80 17.08 -42.02
C ASP A 1068 -24.30 17.21 -41.69
N ALA A 1069 -23.96 17.39 -40.41
CA ALA A 1069 -22.59 17.62 -39.96
C ALA A 1069 -21.63 16.51 -40.45
N SER A 1070 -22.16 15.31 -40.71
CA SER A 1070 -21.48 14.20 -41.37
C SER A 1070 -20.79 14.62 -42.68
N ARG A 1071 -21.48 15.42 -43.51
CA ARG A 1071 -21.01 15.83 -44.84
C ARG A 1071 -19.99 16.97 -44.81
N ILE A 1072 -20.04 17.84 -43.81
CA ILE A 1072 -19.02 18.89 -43.60
C ILE A 1072 -17.73 18.28 -43.04
N ILE A 1073 -17.86 17.28 -42.17
CA ILE A 1073 -16.73 16.51 -41.65
C ILE A 1073 -16.06 15.70 -42.78
N GLU A 1074 -16.85 15.10 -43.69
CA GLU A 1074 -16.33 14.38 -44.87
C GLU A 1074 -15.65 15.31 -45.90
N SER A 1075 -16.17 16.50 -46.14
CA SER A 1075 -15.58 17.46 -47.10
C SER A 1075 -14.29 18.09 -46.58
N ALA A 1076 -14.15 18.32 -45.27
CA ALA A 1076 -12.91 18.76 -44.64
C ALA A 1076 -11.81 17.67 -44.62
N THR A 1077 -12.18 16.39 -44.69
CA THR A 1077 -11.22 15.28 -44.87
C THR A 1077 -10.75 15.08 -46.31
N LEU A 1078 -11.56 15.41 -47.32
CA LEU A 1078 -11.28 15.13 -48.74
C LEU A 1078 -10.66 16.29 -49.54
N ALA A 1079 -10.65 17.51 -49.01
CA ALA A 1079 -10.04 18.67 -49.66
C ALA A 1079 -8.56 18.82 -49.23
N ASP A 1080 -7.63 18.14 -49.94
CA ASP A 1080 -6.25 18.58 -50.28
C ASP A 1080 -5.31 17.41 -50.63
N ASP A 1081 -5.74 16.54 -51.55
CA ASP A 1081 -4.85 15.59 -52.27
C ASP A 1081 -4.25 16.20 -53.55
N ARG A 1082 -4.20 17.54 -53.67
CA ARG A 1082 -3.53 18.19 -54.80
C ARG A 1082 -2.03 18.38 -54.49
N PRO A 1083 -1.11 17.97 -55.38
CA PRO A 1083 0.31 18.24 -55.21
C PRO A 1083 0.54 19.75 -55.13
N LEU A 1084 1.40 20.19 -54.21
CA LEU A 1084 1.93 21.55 -54.18
C LEU A 1084 2.62 21.84 -55.51
N GLU A 1085 2.10 22.78 -56.29
CA GLU A 1085 2.79 23.29 -57.48
C GLU A 1085 4.13 23.91 -57.07
N GLU A 1086 5.21 23.40 -57.66
CA GLU A 1086 6.55 23.98 -57.54
C GLU A 1086 6.54 25.42 -58.06
N THR A 1087 6.75 26.38 -57.17
CA THR A 1087 7.12 27.75 -57.56
C THR A 1087 8.63 27.78 -57.84
N PRO A 1088 9.09 28.16 -59.04
CA PRO A 1088 10.51 28.18 -59.34
C PRO A 1088 11.13 29.46 -58.78
N LEU A 1089 11.97 29.32 -57.75
CA LEU A 1089 12.83 30.39 -57.24
C LEU A 1089 14.30 29.98 -57.33
N VAL A 1090 14.85 30.11 -58.54
CA VAL A 1090 16.29 30.33 -58.73
C VAL A 1090 16.48 31.38 -59.82
N LYS A 1091 16.98 32.56 -59.45
CA LYS A 1091 17.94 33.26 -60.31
C LYS A 1091 18.93 34.07 -59.46
N SER A 1092 20.17 33.62 -59.62
CA SER A 1092 21.44 34.08 -59.10
C SER A 1092 21.71 35.57 -59.26
N ILE A 1093 22.41 36.10 -58.25
CA ILE A 1093 23.22 37.31 -58.30
C ILE A 1093 24.42 37.07 -59.23
N SER A 1094 24.60 37.90 -60.26
CA SER A 1094 25.90 38.44 -60.69
C SER A 1094 25.76 39.39 -61.89
N GLU A 1095 26.10 40.65 -61.64
CA GLU A 1095 26.88 41.60 -62.45
C GLU A 1095 26.51 41.98 -63.91
N ASP A 1096 26.54 43.30 -64.09
CA ASP A 1096 26.99 44.06 -65.27
C ASP A 1096 26.14 44.13 -66.55
N SER A 1097 25.47 45.29 -66.70
CA SER A 1097 25.98 46.43 -67.49
C SER A 1097 24.95 47.11 -68.41
N LYS A 1098 25.06 48.45 -68.41
CA LYS A 1098 24.60 49.45 -69.40
C LYS A 1098 23.19 50.04 -69.30
N GLU A 1099 23.21 51.27 -68.78
CA GLU A 1099 22.42 52.45 -69.14
C GLU A 1099 21.76 52.44 -70.54
N THR A 1100 20.51 52.90 -70.66
CA THR A 1100 20.22 54.30 -71.04
C THR A 1100 18.72 54.65 -71.08
N LYS A 1101 18.38 55.81 -70.47
CA LYS A 1101 17.37 56.83 -70.84
C LYS A 1101 15.87 56.40 -70.84
N LYS A 1102 14.90 57.18 -70.35
CA LYS A 1102 14.78 58.60 -69.95
C LYS A 1102 13.36 58.80 -69.35
N THR A 1103 13.25 59.59 -68.28
CA THR A 1103 12.20 60.63 -67.95
C THR A 1103 10.71 60.27 -68.15
N ASN A 1104 9.77 60.58 -67.23
CA ASN A 1104 9.62 61.77 -66.40
C ASN A 1104 8.42 61.59 -65.41
N LYS A 1105 8.59 62.15 -64.19
CA LYS A 1105 7.65 62.99 -63.40
C LYS A 1105 6.25 62.43 -63.04
N THR A 1106 5.71 62.60 -61.82
CA THR A 1106 5.93 63.65 -60.80
C THR A 1106 5.44 63.18 -59.43
N THR A 1107 6.04 63.80 -58.42
CA THR A 1107 5.78 63.89 -56.97
C THR A 1107 4.31 64.26 -56.62
N ASP A 1108 3.81 64.02 -55.41
CA ASP A 1108 4.10 64.79 -54.19
C ASP A 1108 3.93 63.95 -52.89
N GLU A 1109 5.01 63.92 -52.09
CA GLU A 1109 5.17 64.47 -50.71
C GLU A 1109 3.90 64.98 -49.97
N ILE A 1110 3.75 65.03 -48.64
CA ILE A 1110 4.50 64.70 -47.41
C ILE A 1110 3.54 65.03 -46.23
N VAL A 1111 3.45 64.13 -45.24
CA VAL A 1111 3.51 64.37 -43.77
C VAL A 1111 2.52 65.34 -43.08
N ASP A 1112 1.83 64.85 -42.03
CA ASP A 1112 2.03 65.19 -40.59
C ASP A 1112 0.91 64.55 -39.73
N GLU A 1113 1.26 63.92 -38.60
CA GLU A 1113 0.93 64.34 -37.21
C GLU A 1113 -0.54 64.75 -37.01
N ASP A 1114 -1.34 64.21 -36.09
CA ASP A 1114 -1.10 64.18 -34.65
C ASP A 1114 -2.31 63.48 -33.97
N LYS A 1115 -2.07 62.84 -32.82
CA LYS A 1115 -2.94 62.69 -31.62
C LYS A 1115 -4.37 62.08 -31.67
N VAL A 1116 -4.56 61.10 -30.76
CA VAL A 1116 -5.56 61.03 -29.65
C VAL A 1116 -7.03 61.29 -30.07
N SER A 1117 -7.94 60.32 -30.00
CA SER A 1117 -8.55 59.70 -28.81
C SER A 1117 -9.57 58.63 -29.25
N GLU A 1118 -9.91 57.72 -28.33
CA GLU A 1118 -11.26 57.14 -28.04
C GLU A 1118 -12.27 57.08 -29.21
N GLU A 1119 -12.84 55.93 -29.56
CA GLU A 1119 -13.53 54.93 -28.71
C GLU A 1119 -13.20 53.47 -29.07
#